data_AF-A0A7G7SUV0-F1
#
_entry.id   AF-A0A7G7SUV0-F1
#
_cell.length_a   1.000
_cell.length_b   1.000
_cell.length_c   1.000
_cell.angle_alpha   90.00
_cell.angle_beta   90.00
_cell.angle_gamma   90.00
#
_symmetry.space_group_name_H-M   'P 1'
#
loop_
_entity.id
_entity.type
_entity.pdbx_description
1 polymer ?
#
loop_
_entity_poly.entity_id
_entity_poly.type
_entity_poly.pdbx_seq_one_letter_code
_entity_poly.pdbx_strand_id
1 'polypeptide(L)'
;MSSSPPVDRWIVLKFGGTSVSRRHRWDTIGKLAKKRADETGARVLVVVSALSGVTNELTAIADGSADSAQRVAALEQRHRDFLGELELDVDSVLGERLAALRGLLHDPRAASRTLDWQAEVLGQGELLSSTLGAAYLRASGLDFGWMDARQWLDALPPQPNQSEWSKRLSVSCQWQSDTAWRERFVAQPARMLITQGFISRHQDGGTAILGRGGSDTSAAYFGALLGASRVEIWTDVPGMFSANPREVPDARLLTRLDYYEAQEIATTGAKVLHPRSIKPCRDGGVPMAILDTEHPELPGTSIDGNARTVPGVKAISRRNGIVLVSMEGIGMWQQVGFLADVFARFAKHGLSVDLIGSAETNVTVSLDPSENLVNTDVLAALSADLAEICRVKIIVPCAAITLVGRGMRSLLHKLSDVWATFGKERVHMISQSSNDLNLTFVIDEADAEGLLPILHAELIDSGAMPVEETEVFGPRWREITGSVRARPTPWWHAEREHLLRLAEAGTPRYVYHLPTLRERARALKSIAPIDQRYYAIKANSHPALLEALVAEDFGLECVSHGELRRVFDTLPELSPRRVLFTPSFAPKAEYEAAFALGVTVTVDNVELLQRWPELFRGRSLWLRIDLGHGDGHHEKVNTGGKASKFGLSATRVDEFVEVARTLEIRIVGVHAHLGSGVETAQHWRRMCDELAGFARRIGSVEVIDIGGGLPIAYSADDEPFDLDAWAQGLAEVKAVHPAFRLAIEPGRYLVAECGVLLTRATQVIEKDGIRRVGLDAGMNALVRPALYDAWHDVANLSRLDREADAVFDVVGPICESSDVFGKRRRLPAATAADDVMLIADAGAYGYAMASTYNQRELPREDVIDAPAG
;
A
#
# COMPACT_ATOMS: atom_id res chain seq x y z
N MET A 1 -17.80 32.23 23.26
CA MET A 1 -18.39 32.59 21.96
C MET A 1 -19.87 32.27 22.03
N SER A 2 -20.74 33.25 21.78
CA SER A 2 -22.20 33.13 21.90
C SER A 2 -22.72 32.03 20.98
N SER A 3 -23.35 31.00 21.52
CA SER A 3 -23.99 29.93 20.76
C SER A 3 -25.25 30.49 20.09
N SER A 4 -25.18 30.74 18.78
CA SER A 4 -26.37 31.04 17.96
C SER A 4 -27.43 29.94 18.15
N PRO A 5 -28.74 30.27 18.11
CA PRO A 5 -29.80 29.29 18.25
C PRO A 5 -29.68 28.17 17.19
N PRO A 6 -30.18 26.95 17.48
CA PRO A 6 -29.96 25.75 16.66
C PRO A 6 -30.47 25.84 15.21
N VAL A 7 -31.30 26.83 14.89
CA VAL A 7 -31.97 27.02 13.59
C VAL A 7 -31.07 27.67 12.53
N ASP A 8 -29.93 28.26 12.92
CA ASP A 8 -29.02 28.99 12.01
C ASP A 8 -27.80 28.19 11.53
N ARG A 9 -27.69 26.91 11.92
CA ARG A 9 -26.56 26.06 11.52
C ARG A 9 -26.78 25.46 10.14
N TRP A 10 -25.75 25.52 9.29
CA TRP A 10 -25.74 24.88 7.97
C TRP A 10 -24.84 23.65 7.94
N ILE A 11 -25.20 22.68 7.09
CA ILE A 11 -24.33 21.59 6.64
C ILE A 11 -24.26 21.67 5.12
N VAL A 12 -23.05 21.62 4.56
CA VAL A 12 -22.87 21.61 3.10
C VAL A 12 -22.54 20.20 2.65
N LEU A 13 -23.28 19.65 1.70
CA LEU A 13 -23.07 18.33 1.10
C LEU A 13 -22.69 18.51 -0.36
N LYS A 14 -21.56 17.98 -0.79
CA LYS A 14 -21.15 18.00 -2.20
C LYS A 14 -21.24 16.62 -2.81
N PHE A 15 -21.82 16.53 -4.00
CA PHE A 15 -21.90 15.29 -4.78
C PHE A 15 -21.21 15.45 -6.13
N GLY A 16 -20.32 14.52 -6.46
CA GLY A 16 -19.61 14.48 -7.75
C GLY A 16 -20.50 14.03 -8.91
N GLY A 17 -19.97 14.11 -10.14
CA GLY A 17 -20.75 13.83 -11.34
C GLY A 17 -21.24 12.38 -11.43
N THR A 18 -20.46 11.42 -10.96
CA THR A 18 -20.90 10.04 -10.81
C THR A 18 -22.09 9.95 -9.85
N SER A 19 -22.04 10.66 -8.71
CA SER A 19 -23.08 10.65 -7.68
C SER A 19 -24.43 11.22 -8.14
N VAL A 20 -24.47 12.01 -9.21
CA VAL A 20 -25.72 12.62 -9.72
C VAL A 20 -26.23 12.01 -11.03
N SER A 21 -25.59 10.95 -11.54
CA SER A 21 -25.90 10.38 -12.86
C SER A 21 -26.91 9.23 -12.88
N ARG A 22 -27.49 8.84 -11.73
CA ARG A 22 -28.39 7.69 -11.61
C ARG A 22 -29.54 8.05 -10.66
N ARG A 23 -30.76 7.54 -10.92
CA ARG A 23 -31.95 7.76 -10.06
C ARG A 23 -31.73 7.35 -8.60
N HIS A 24 -31.22 6.14 -8.37
CA HIS A 24 -31.02 5.62 -7.00
C HIS A 24 -30.07 6.49 -6.18
N ARG A 25 -29.11 7.17 -6.82
CA ARG A 25 -28.20 8.09 -6.12
C ARG A 25 -28.86 9.40 -5.75
N TRP A 26 -29.80 9.91 -6.54
CA TRP A 26 -30.64 11.04 -6.14
C TRP A 26 -31.54 10.69 -4.95
N ASP A 27 -32.04 9.45 -4.89
CA ASP A 27 -32.77 8.97 -3.70
C ASP A 27 -31.86 8.99 -2.46
N THR A 28 -30.60 8.55 -2.62
CA THR A 28 -29.59 8.60 -1.55
C THR A 28 -29.29 10.06 -1.14
N ILE A 29 -29.11 10.98 -2.09
CA ILE A 29 -28.89 12.42 -1.82
C ILE A 29 -30.05 12.98 -0.99
N GLY A 30 -31.30 12.71 -1.38
CA GLY A 30 -32.48 13.16 -0.66
C GLY A 30 -32.58 12.59 0.76
N LYS A 31 -32.33 11.27 0.91
CA LYS A 31 -32.29 10.60 2.21
C LYS A 31 -31.20 11.16 3.12
N LEU A 32 -29.99 11.37 2.60
CA LEU A 32 -28.85 11.91 3.35
C LEU A 32 -29.14 13.34 3.81
N ALA A 33 -29.57 14.22 2.90
CA ALA A 33 -29.88 15.60 3.23
C ALA A 33 -30.98 15.71 4.29
N LYS A 34 -32.06 14.95 4.15
CA LYS A 34 -33.13 14.89 5.15
C LYS A 34 -32.61 14.36 6.49
N LYS A 35 -31.86 13.26 6.49
CA LYS A 35 -31.25 12.67 7.70
C LYS A 35 -30.38 13.69 8.44
N ARG A 36 -29.49 14.41 7.73
CA ARG A 36 -28.66 15.45 8.34
C ARG A 36 -29.49 16.59 8.93
N ALA A 37 -30.48 17.06 8.19
CA ALA A 37 -31.36 18.13 8.66
C ALA A 37 -32.08 17.71 9.94
N ASP A 38 -32.67 16.51 9.97
CA ASP A 38 -33.47 16.03 11.08
C ASP A 38 -32.63 15.67 12.31
N GLU A 39 -31.46 15.06 12.15
CA GLU A 39 -30.55 14.68 13.26
C GLU A 39 -29.93 15.89 13.96
N THR A 40 -29.62 16.95 13.21
CA THR A 40 -28.85 18.09 13.75
C THR A 40 -29.68 19.35 13.98
N GLY A 41 -30.92 19.40 13.48
CA GLY A 41 -31.73 20.61 13.40
C GLY A 41 -31.21 21.65 12.40
N ALA A 42 -30.11 21.36 11.69
CA ALA A 42 -29.48 22.27 10.74
C ALA A 42 -30.26 22.38 9.42
N ARG A 43 -29.97 23.45 8.68
CA ARG A 43 -30.30 23.60 7.26
C ARG A 43 -29.23 22.91 6.41
N VAL A 44 -29.60 22.44 5.22
CA VAL A 44 -28.69 21.68 4.35
C VAL A 44 -28.55 22.36 3.00
N LEU A 45 -27.31 22.58 2.56
CA LEU A 45 -26.99 23.05 1.22
C LEU A 45 -26.32 21.93 0.43
N VAL A 46 -26.95 21.50 -0.66
CA VAL A 46 -26.43 20.48 -1.56
C VAL A 46 -25.76 21.16 -2.76
N VAL A 47 -24.49 20.86 -3.00
CA VAL A 47 -23.69 21.34 -4.13
C VAL A 47 -23.47 20.18 -5.09
N VAL A 48 -23.85 20.34 -6.35
CA VAL A 48 -23.72 19.27 -7.35
C VAL A 48 -22.80 19.64 -8.51
N SER A 49 -22.06 18.65 -9.00
CA SER A 49 -21.36 18.71 -10.27
C SER A 49 -22.29 18.37 -11.45
N ALA A 50 -21.86 18.63 -12.68
CA ALA A 50 -22.52 18.12 -13.87
C ALA A 50 -22.60 16.58 -13.88
N LEU A 51 -23.54 16.00 -14.65
CA LEU A 51 -23.60 14.55 -14.86
C LEU A 51 -22.28 14.02 -15.43
N SER A 52 -21.92 12.77 -15.11
CA SER A 52 -20.64 12.17 -15.48
C SER A 52 -20.36 12.30 -16.98
N GLY A 53 -19.22 12.88 -17.36
CA GLY A 53 -18.82 13.09 -18.75
C GLY A 53 -19.39 14.35 -19.43
N VAL A 54 -20.41 15.02 -18.88
CA VAL A 54 -20.99 16.24 -19.49
C VAL A 54 -19.99 17.37 -19.57
N THR A 55 -19.20 17.61 -18.53
CA THR A 55 -18.17 18.66 -18.55
C THR A 55 -17.13 18.41 -19.64
N ASN A 56 -16.75 17.16 -19.91
CA ASN A 56 -15.79 16.83 -20.98
C ASN A 56 -16.35 17.17 -22.37
N GLU A 57 -17.63 16.86 -22.60
CA GLU A 57 -18.32 17.23 -23.83
C GLU A 57 -18.43 18.74 -24.01
N LEU A 58 -18.75 19.48 -22.93
CA LEU A 58 -18.80 20.94 -22.93
C LEU A 58 -17.42 21.56 -23.17
N THR A 59 -16.35 20.99 -22.62
CA THR A 59 -14.98 21.41 -22.91
C THR A 59 -14.64 21.20 -24.38
N ALA A 60 -14.98 20.04 -24.97
CA ALA A 60 -14.76 19.80 -26.40
C ALA A 60 -15.53 20.80 -27.29
N ILE A 61 -16.74 21.19 -26.90
CA ILE A 61 -17.51 22.25 -27.57
C ILE A 61 -16.81 23.60 -27.42
N ALA A 62 -16.35 23.95 -26.22
CA ALA A 62 -15.65 25.20 -25.94
C ALA A 62 -14.32 25.32 -26.71
N ASP A 63 -13.60 24.21 -26.86
CA ASP A 63 -12.36 24.10 -27.65
C ASP A 63 -12.61 24.12 -29.16
N GLY A 64 -13.88 23.99 -29.58
CA GLY A 64 -14.30 24.18 -30.97
C GLY A 64 -14.29 22.93 -31.82
N SER A 65 -14.63 21.78 -31.25
CA SER A 65 -14.76 20.52 -31.99
C SER A 65 -15.70 20.65 -33.20
N ALA A 66 -15.34 20.02 -34.33
CA ALA A 66 -16.09 20.11 -35.60
C ALA A 66 -17.53 19.56 -35.51
N ASP A 67 -17.79 18.70 -34.53
CA ASP A 67 -19.07 18.05 -34.22
C ASP A 67 -19.84 18.73 -33.08
N SER A 68 -19.53 20.00 -32.73
CA SER A 68 -20.13 20.72 -31.60
C SER A 68 -21.68 20.68 -31.58
N ALA A 69 -22.33 20.85 -32.73
CA ALA A 69 -23.79 20.77 -32.83
C ALA A 69 -24.34 19.37 -32.49
N GLN A 70 -23.64 18.31 -32.92
CA GLN A 70 -24.00 16.93 -32.61
C GLN A 70 -23.80 16.62 -31.13
N ARG A 71 -22.71 17.13 -30.52
CA ARG A 71 -22.46 16.99 -29.07
C ARG A 71 -23.55 17.67 -28.25
N VAL A 72 -23.96 18.88 -28.61
CA VAL A 72 -25.08 19.57 -27.93
C VAL A 72 -26.38 18.77 -28.06
N ALA A 73 -26.71 18.25 -29.25
CA ALA A 73 -27.90 17.42 -29.44
C ALA A 73 -27.84 16.13 -28.61
N ALA A 74 -26.67 15.49 -28.52
CA ALA A 74 -26.45 14.31 -27.68
C ALA A 74 -26.58 14.63 -26.19
N LEU A 75 -26.05 15.77 -25.74
CA LEU A 75 -26.24 16.26 -24.37
C LEU A 75 -27.71 16.53 -24.07
N GLU A 76 -28.44 17.18 -24.98
CA GLU A 76 -29.88 17.40 -24.83
C GLU A 76 -30.62 16.06 -24.69
N GLN A 77 -30.41 15.14 -25.63
CA GLN A 77 -31.06 13.83 -25.60
C GLN A 77 -30.77 13.08 -24.31
N ARG A 78 -29.51 13.06 -23.87
CA ARG A 78 -29.10 12.42 -22.61
C ARG A 78 -29.85 12.96 -21.39
N HIS A 79 -30.06 14.28 -21.30
CA HIS A 79 -30.81 14.88 -20.19
C HIS A 79 -32.31 14.62 -20.32
N ARG A 80 -32.85 14.57 -21.54
CA ARG A 80 -34.25 14.18 -21.79
C ARG A 80 -34.53 12.73 -21.35
N ASP A 81 -33.66 11.80 -21.75
CA ASP A 81 -33.75 10.39 -21.38
C ASP A 81 -33.70 10.23 -19.85
N PHE A 82 -32.77 10.93 -19.20
CA PHE A 82 -32.63 10.86 -17.75
C PHE A 82 -33.83 11.45 -17.01
N LEU A 83 -34.44 12.55 -17.49
CA LEU A 83 -35.71 13.04 -16.94
C LEU A 83 -36.86 12.04 -17.12
N GLY A 84 -36.87 11.32 -18.25
CA GLY A 84 -37.80 10.22 -18.47
C GLY A 84 -37.66 9.11 -17.42
N GLU A 85 -36.41 8.72 -17.08
CA GLU A 85 -36.15 7.76 -15.99
C GLU A 85 -36.61 8.25 -14.60
N LEU A 86 -36.57 9.57 -14.39
CA LEU A 86 -37.02 10.23 -13.16
C LEU A 86 -38.53 10.53 -13.15
N GLU A 87 -39.27 10.18 -14.21
CA GLU A 87 -40.70 10.43 -14.37
C GLU A 87 -41.07 11.93 -14.28
N LEU A 88 -40.21 12.79 -14.81
CA LEU A 88 -40.40 14.24 -14.83
C LEU A 88 -40.67 14.77 -16.24
N ASP A 89 -41.49 15.81 -16.34
CA ASP A 89 -41.73 16.52 -17.60
C ASP A 89 -40.50 17.34 -18.02
N VAL A 90 -40.01 17.09 -19.24
CA VAL A 90 -38.78 17.69 -19.75
C VAL A 90 -38.92 19.20 -19.92
N ASP A 91 -39.98 19.62 -20.59
CA ASP A 91 -40.12 21.01 -21.04
C ASP A 91 -40.37 21.93 -19.84
N SER A 92 -41.13 21.48 -18.84
CA SER A 92 -41.33 22.20 -17.58
C SER A 92 -40.06 22.33 -16.73
N VAL A 93 -39.16 21.33 -16.75
CA VAL A 93 -38.00 21.31 -15.83
C VAL A 93 -36.75 21.91 -16.48
N LEU A 94 -36.40 21.48 -17.68
CA LEU A 94 -35.15 21.87 -18.35
C LEU A 94 -35.37 22.66 -19.66
N GLY A 95 -36.60 22.88 -20.12
CA GLY A 95 -36.89 23.53 -21.40
C GLY A 95 -36.11 24.84 -21.63
N GLU A 96 -36.14 25.76 -20.65
CA GLU A 96 -35.40 27.03 -20.72
C GLU A 96 -33.87 26.82 -20.75
N ARG A 97 -33.35 25.87 -19.99
CA ARG A 97 -31.90 25.60 -19.89
C ARG A 97 -31.37 24.92 -21.16
N LEU A 98 -32.13 23.99 -21.73
CA LEU A 98 -31.81 23.36 -23.01
C LEU A 98 -31.89 24.38 -24.15
N ALA A 99 -32.86 25.29 -24.12
CA ALA A 99 -32.90 26.41 -25.06
C ALA A 99 -31.67 27.33 -24.94
N ALA A 100 -31.22 27.64 -23.71
CA ALA A 100 -30.01 28.42 -23.49
C ALA A 100 -28.75 27.72 -24.01
N LEU A 101 -28.59 26.41 -23.75
CA LEU A 101 -27.48 25.61 -24.28
C LEU A 101 -27.46 25.61 -25.82
N ARG A 102 -28.62 25.46 -26.47
CA ARG A 102 -28.73 25.57 -27.94
C ARG A 102 -28.37 26.98 -28.44
N GLY A 103 -28.82 28.01 -27.72
CA GLY A 103 -28.52 29.40 -28.05
C GLY A 103 -27.02 29.70 -28.12
N LEU A 104 -26.21 29.05 -27.27
CA LEU A 104 -24.75 29.24 -27.24
C LEU A 104 -24.04 28.79 -28.52
N LEU A 105 -24.62 27.88 -29.31
CA LEU A 105 -24.08 27.49 -30.63
C LEU A 105 -24.18 28.61 -31.67
N HIS A 106 -25.18 29.48 -31.52
CA HIS A 106 -25.46 30.58 -32.45
C HIS A 106 -24.99 31.93 -31.91
N ASP A 107 -24.35 31.95 -30.74
CA ASP A 107 -23.76 33.15 -30.16
C ASP A 107 -22.59 33.63 -31.04
N PRO A 108 -22.52 34.93 -31.41
CA PRO A 108 -21.40 35.48 -32.17
C PRO A 108 -20.02 35.20 -31.54
N ARG A 109 -19.95 35.10 -30.20
CA ARG A 109 -18.73 34.78 -29.45
C ARG A 109 -18.22 33.36 -29.69
N ALA A 110 -19.06 32.43 -30.17
CA ALA A 110 -18.66 31.07 -30.49
C ALA A 110 -17.62 31.01 -31.62
N ALA A 111 -17.66 31.96 -32.57
CA ALA A 111 -16.73 32.02 -33.68
C ALA A 111 -15.29 32.38 -33.23
N SER A 112 -15.17 33.28 -32.26
CA SER A 112 -13.89 33.72 -31.69
C SER A 112 -13.52 32.97 -30.40
N ARG A 113 -14.42 32.15 -29.87
CA ARG A 113 -14.26 31.33 -28.65
C ARG A 113 -13.77 32.13 -27.47
N THR A 114 -14.39 33.28 -27.23
CA THR A 114 -13.98 34.15 -26.13
C THR A 114 -14.16 33.45 -24.77
N LEU A 115 -13.30 33.73 -23.81
CA LEU A 115 -13.26 33.01 -22.53
C LEU A 115 -14.55 33.16 -21.71
N ASP A 116 -15.25 34.28 -21.86
CA ASP A 116 -16.57 34.51 -21.25
C ASP A 116 -17.64 33.59 -21.85
N TRP A 117 -17.61 33.37 -23.17
CA TRP A 117 -18.49 32.39 -23.83
C TRP A 117 -18.14 30.95 -23.42
N GLN A 118 -16.84 30.61 -23.38
CA GLN A 118 -16.41 29.29 -22.90
C GLN A 118 -16.91 29.03 -21.46
N ALA A 119 -16.83 30.04 -20.58
CA ALA A 119 -17.35 29.94 -19.21
C ALA A 119 -18.88 29.70 -19.17
N GLU A 120 -19.65 30.35 -20.05
CA GLU A 120 -21.10 30.14 -20.15
C GLU A 120 -21.46 28.75 -20.68
N VAL A 121 -20.70 28.22 -21.65
CA VAL A 121 -20.84 26.85 -22.17
C VAL A 121 -20.56 25.84 -21.05
N LEU A 122 -19.40 25.96 -20.40
CA LEU A 122 -18.97 25.06 -19.34
C LEU A 122 -19.95 25.05 -18.16
N GLY A 123 -20.49 26.22 -17.79
CA GLY A 123 -21.42 26.34 -16.68
C GLY A 123 -22.78 25.66 -16.90
N GLN A 124 -23.14 25.29 -18.14
CA GLN A 124 -24.42 24.63 -18.41
C GLN A 124 -24.53 23.26 -17.73
N GLY A 125 -23.42 22.53 -17.57
CA GLY A 125 -23.44 21.18 -16.98
C GLY A 125 -24.03 21.16 -15.57
N GLU A 126 -23.52 22.02 -14.69
CA GLU A 126 -23.99 22.16 -13.31
C GLU A 126 -25.36 22.83 -13.23
N LEU A 127 -25.67 23.76 -14.13
CA LEU A 127 -27.01 24.37 -14.21
C LEU A 127 -28.08 23.32 -14.56
N LEU A 128 -27.82 22.45 -15.52
CA LEU A 128 -28.74 21.37 -15.93
C LEU A 128 -28.94 20.36 -14.78
N SER A 129 -27.85 19.83 -14.23
CA SER A 129 -27.90 18.81 -13.17
C SER A 129 -28.56 19.31 -11.88
N SER A 130 -28.25 20.53 -11.43
CA SER A 130 -28.86 21.11 -10.22
C SER A 130 -30.34 21.43 -10.41
N THR A 131 -30.76 21.90 -11.59
CA THR A 131 -32.17 22.20 -11.90
C THR A 131 -32.99 20.92 -11.90
N LEU A 132 -32.49 19.87 -12.57
CA LEU A 132 -33.08 18.54 -12.59
C LEU A 132 -33.17 17.95 -11.17
N GLY A 133 -32.09 18.02 -10.41
CA GLY A 133 -32.05 17.51 -9.03
C GLY A 133 -33.07 18.18 -8.11
N ALA A 134 -33.20 19.51 -8.20
CA ALA A 134 -34.18 20.26 -7.42
C ALA A 134 -35.61 19.83 -7.73
N ALA A 135 -35.93 19.65 -9.02
CA ALA A 135 -37.25 19.22 -9.45
C ALA A 135 -37.57 17.80 -8.96
N TYR A 136 -36.62 16.86 -9.10
CA TYR A 136 -36.79 15.48 -8.65
C TYR A 136 -36.99 15.37 -7.13
N LEU A 137 -36.14 16.03 -6.35
CA LEU A 137 -36.22 15.99 -4.89
C LEU A 137 -37.53 16.62 -4.38
N ARG A 138 -38.00 17.69 -5.03
CA ARG A 138 -39.31 18.29 -4.72
C ARG A 138 -40.48 17.38 -5.10
N ALA A 139 -40.44 16.76 -6.28
CA ALA A 139 -41.45 15.79 -6.71
C ALA A 139 -41.52 14.57 -5.77
N SER A 140 -40.39 14.23 -5.14
CA SER A 140 -40.27 13.18 -4.13
C SER A 140 -40.77 13.60 -2.73
N GLY A 141 -41.35 14.80 -2.59
CA GLY A 141 -41.94 15.30 -1.35
C GLY A 141 -40.97 15.94 -0.36
N LEU A 142 -39.74 16.28 -0.78
CA LEU A 142 -38.75 16.97 0.06
C LEU A 142 -38.79 18.50 -0.18
N ASP A 143 -38.63 19.28 0.90
CA ASP A 143 -38.58 20.75 0.85
C ASP A 143 -37.22 21.25 0.32
N PHE A 144 -37.00 21.11 -1.00
CA PHE A 144 -35.82 21.59 -1.71
C PHE A 144 -36.10 22.88 -2.51
N GLY A 145 -35.32 23.91 -2.22
CA GLY A 145 -35.18 25.12 -3.04
C GLY A 145 -33.99 25.03 -3.99
N TRP A 146 -34.12 25.58 -5.20
CA TRP A 146 -33.00 25.72 -6.15
C TRP A 146 -32.39 27.11 -6.02
N MET A 147 -31.06 27.19 -6.05
CA MET A 147 -30.30 28.43 -5.96
C MET A 147 -29.25 28.50 -7.07
N ASP A 148 -29.03 29.69 -7.63
CA ASP A 148 -27.95 29.94 -8.60
C ASP A 148 -26.67 30.36 -7.86
N ALA A 149 -25.60 29.57 -7.95
CA ALA A 149 -24.34 29.81 -7.25
C ALA A 149 -23.71 31.17 -7.62
N ARG A 150 -23.95 31.67 -8.83
CA ARG A 150 -23.42 32.95 -9.31
C ARG A 150 -24.02 34.14 -8.55
N GLN A 151 -25.15 33.98 -7.87
CA GLN A 151 -25.72 35.04 -7.03
C GLN A 151 -25.05 35.16 -5.66
N TRP A 152 -24.20 34.19 -5.29
CA TRP A 152 -23.67 34.03 -3.93
C TRP A 152 -22.16 33.84 -3.86
N LEU A 153 -21.53 33.38 -4.95
CA LEU A 153 -20.08 33.25 -5.08
C LEU A 153 -19.55 34.29 -6.07
N ASP A 154 -18.74 35.21 -5.56
CA ASP A 154 -18.09 36.27 -6.34
C ASP A 154 -16.60 35.97 -6.54
N ALA A 155 -16.14 36.04 -7.79
CA ALA A 155 -14.73 35.88 -8.14
C ALA A 155 -13.89 37.05 -7.59
N LEU A 156 -12.73 36.72 -7.03
CA LEU A 156 -11.75 37.70 -6.57
C LEU A 156 -11.15 38.47 -7.76
N PRO A 157 -10.63 39.69 -7.53
CA PRO A 157 -9.88 40.43 -8.54
C PRO A 157 -8.70 39.64 -9.11
N PRO A 158 -8.42 39.82 -10.42
CA PRO A 158 -7.23 39.25 -11.06
C PRO A 158 -5.96 39.62 -10.29
N GLN A 159 -5.10 38.63 -10.07
CA GLN A 159 -3.78 38.85 -9.48
C GLN A 159 -2.75 39.25 -10.55
N PRO A 160 -1.65 39.94 -10.19
CA PRO A 160 -0.55 40.21 -11.11
C PRO A 160 -0.04 38.91 -11.76
N ASN A 161 0.28 38.95 -13.05
CA ASN A 161 0.84 37.83 -13.84
C ASN A 161 -0.08 36.61 -14.04
N GLN A 162 -1.39 36.69 -13.74
CA GLN A 162 -2.33 35.64 -14.15
C GLN A 162 -2.54 35.64 -15.66
N SER A 163 -2.59 34.44 -16.26
CA SER A 163 -2.99 34.25 -17.66
C SER A 163 -4.46 34.65 -17.87
N GLU A 164 -4.81 35.11 -19.08
CA GLU A 164 -6.20 35.42 -19.44
C GLU A 164 -7.14 34.24 -19.17
N TRP A 165 -6.67 33.01 -19.45
CA TRP A 165 -7.42 31.79 -19.16
C TRP A 165 -7.75 31.66 -17.67
N SER A 166 -6.77 31.81 -16.78
CA SER A 166 -6.99 31.69 -15.33
C SER A 166 -7.90 32.78 -14.75
N LYS A 167 -7.92 33.97 -15.36
CA LYS A 167 -8.80 35.08 -14.96
C LYS A 167 -10.29 34.77 -15.14
N ARG A 168 -10.65 33.81 -16.00
CA ARG A 168 -12.05 33.46 -16.28
C ARG A 168 -12.41 31.99 -16.02
N LEU A 169 -11.47 31.08 -16.30
CA LEU A 169 -11.71 29.64 -16.30
C LEU A 169 -11.06 28.87 -15.13
N SER A 170 -10.35 29.57 -14.25
CA SER A 170 -9.81 29.01 -13.00
C SER A 170 -9.75 30.05 -11.88
N VAL A 171 -10.89 30.70 -11.63
CA VAL A 171 -10.98 31.80 -10.65
C VAL A 171 -10.98 31.28 -9.21
N SER A 172 -10.58 32.13 -8.28
CA SER A 172 -10.82 31.95 -6.84
C SER A 172 -11.91 32.92 -6.38
N CYS A 173 -12.76 32.52 -5.44
CA CYS A 173 -13.88 33.34 -4.98
C CYS A 173 -13.58 33.98 -3.62
N GLN A 174 -14.37 34.96 -3.22
CA GLN A 174 -14.38 35.45 -1.84
C GLN A 174 -15.13 34.45 -0.95
N TRP A 175 -14.53 34.09 0.19
CA TRP A 175 -15.12 33.16 1.17
C TRP A 175 -15.35 33.77 2.56
N GLN A 176 -15.14 35.08 2.71
CA GLN A 176 -15.49 35.84 3.90
C GLN A 176 -16.82 36.56 3.66
N SER A 177 -17.83 36.23 4.47
CA SER A 177 -19.16 36.84 4.41
C SER A 177 -19.25 38.07 5.31
N ASP A 178 -19.93 39.10 4.83
CA ASP A 178 -20.38 40.23 5.63
C ASP A 178 -21.80 39.99 6.19
N THR A 179 -22.28 40.89 7.04
CA THR A 179 -23.60 40.78 7.68
C THR A 179 -24.74 40.78 6.64
N ALA A 180 -24.63 41.62 5.60
CA ALA A 180 -25.67 41.75 4.58
C ALA A 180 -25.82 40.48 3.72
N TRP A 181 -24.70 39.83 3.38
CA TRP A 181 -24.68 38.55 2.69
C TRP A 181 -25.38 37.46 3.54
N ARG A 182 -25.05 37.38 4.84
CA ARG A 182 -25.63 36.38 5.75
C ARG A 182 -27.13 36.56 5.91
N GLU A 183 -27.59 37.79 6.14
CA GLU A 183 -29.03 38.10 6.27
C GLU A 183 -29.80 37.73 5.00
N ARG A 184 -29.26 38.08 3.83
CA ARG A 184 -29.84 37.68 2.54
C ARG A 184 -29.90 36.16 2.36
N PHE A 185 -28.84 35.44 2.74
CA PHE A 185 -28.80 33.98 2.59
C PHE A 185 -29.77 33.28 3.54
N VAL A 186 -29.84 33.72 4.80
CA VAL A 186 -30.74 33.15 5.81
C VAL A 186 -32.21 33.34 5.42
N ALA A 187 -32.56 34.44 4.74
CA ALA A 187 -33.90 34.73 4.25
C ALA A 187 -34.43 33.75 3.17
N GLN A 188 -33.59 32.83 2.66
CA GLN A 188 -34.04 31.78 1.75
C GLN A 188 -35.14 30.93 2.41
N PRO A 189 -36.27 30.66 1.72
CA PRO A 189 -37.46 30.09 2.35
C PRO A 189 -37.37 28.59 2.64
N ALA A 190 -36.58 27.84 1.86
CA ALA A 190 -36.50 26.38 1.96
C ALA A 190 -35.47 25.94 3.00
N ARG A 191 -35.78 24.89 3.76
CA ARG A 191 -34.86 24.33 4.75
C ARG A 191 -33.68 23.62 4.09
N MET A 192 -33.90 22.99 2.94
CA MET A 192 -32.86 22.36 2.13
C MET A 192 -32.71 23.10 0.80
N LEU A 193 -31.49 23.39 0.40
CA LEU A 193 -31.17 24.08 -0.84
C LEU A 193 -30.30 23.19 -1.72
N ILE A 194 -30.44 23.32 -3.03
CA ILE A 194 -29.52 22.75 -4.02
C ILE A 194 -28.98 23.84 -4.93
N THR A 195 -27.67 23.78 -5.19
CA THR A 195 -26.93 24.75 -5.98
C THR A 195 -25.86 24.07 -6.82
N GLN A 196 -25.29 24.84 -7.75
CA GLN A 196 -24.21 24.41 -8.62
C GLN A 196 -22.86 24.45 -7.89
N GLY A 197 -22.01 23.47 -8.16
CA GLY A 197 -20.56 23.62 -7.98
C GLY A 197 -19.92 24.30 -9.20
N PHE A 198 -18.59 24.43 -9.21
CA PHE A 198 -17.77 24.78 -10.37
C PHE A 198 -17.94 26.18 -10.98
N ILE A 199 -19.09 26.83 -10.80
CA ILE A 199 -19.42 28.15 -11.36
C ILE A 199 -19.47 29.24 -10.27
N SER A 200 -19.15 30.48 -10.67
CA SER A 200 -19.28 31.69 -9.86
C SER A 200 -19.58 32.91 -10.72
N ARG A 201 -19.86 34.06 -10.11
CA ARG A 201 -20.01 35.34 -10.82
C ARG A 201 -18.66 36.03 -10.98
N HIS A 202 -18.40 36.48 -12.18
CA HIS A 202 -17.25 37.31 -12.51
C HIS A 202 -17.54 38.79 -12.19
N GLN A 203 -16.49 39.62 -12.14
CA GLN A 203 -16.58 41.03 -11.78
C GLN A 203 -17.41 41.88 -12.76
N ASP A 204 -17.51 41.45 -14.01
CA ASP A 204 -18.36 42.06 -15.04
C ASP A 204 -19.83 41.60 -14.96
N GLY A 205 -20.17 40.76 -13.97
CA GLY A 205 -21.49 40.17 -13.78
C GLY A 205 -21.74 38.89 -14.56
N GLY A 206 -20.82 38.46 -15.43
CA GLY A 206 -20.94 37.22 -16.21
C GLY A 206 -20.55 35.96 -15.43
N THR A 207 -20.55 34.81 -16.12
CA THR A 207 -20.16 33.52 -15.53
C THR A 207 -18.63 33.38 -15.50
N ALA A 208 -18.07 32.96 -14.37
CA ALA A 208 -16.70 32.48 -14.22
C ALA A 208 -16.69 31.03 -13.74
N ILE A 209 -15.58 30.34 -14.01
CA ILE A 209 -15.38 28.93 -13.70
C ILE A 209 -14.21 28.77 -12.73
N LEU A 210 -14.38 27.93 -11.72
CA LEU A 210 -13.39 27.70 -10.67
C LEU A 210 -12.23 26.79 -11.13
N GLY A 211 -12.36 26.13 -12.28
CA GLY A 211 -11.36 25.20 -12.82
C GLY A 211 -11.50 23.78 -12.26
N ARG A 212 -10.44 22.96 -12.38
CA ARG A 212 -10.45 21.58 -11.89
C ARG A 212 -10.77 21.54 -10.38
N GLY A 213 -11.56 20.55 -9.97
CA GLY A 213 -12.04 20.42 -8.58
C GLY A 213 -12.94 21.58 -8.13
N GLY A 214 -13.51 22.34 -9.09
CA GLY A 214 -14.31 23.52 -8.79
C GLY A 214 -15.54 23.21 -7.93
N SER A 215 -16.16 22.03 -8.05
CA SER A 215 -17.31 21.68 -7.21
C SER A 215 -16.94 21.45 -5.74
N ASP A 216 -15.81 20.79 -5.44
CA ASP A 216 -15.31 20.64 -4.06
C ASP A 216 -14.98 22.02 -3.48
N THR A 217 -14.37 22.86 -4.31
CA THR A 217 -13.98 24.22 -3.94
C THR A 217 -15.21 25.11 -3.69
N SER A 218 -16.27 25.00 -4.50
CA SER A 218 -17.55 25.68 -4.28
C SER A 218 -18.18 25.28 -2.95
N ALA A 219 -18.19 23.99 -2.62
CA ALA A 219 -18.72 23.51 -1.35
C ALA A 219 -17.94 24.04 -0.15
N ALA A 220 -16.62 24.10 -0.26
CA ALA A 220 -15.77 24.72 0.74
C ALA A 220 -16.01 26.23 0.90
N TYR A 221 -16.16 26.97 -0.21
CA TYR A 221 -16.48 28.40 -0.16
C TYR A 221 -17.83 28.64 0.52
N PHE A 222 -18.87 27.88 0.17
CA PHE A 222 -20.16 27.97 0.86
C PHE A 222 -20.04 27.59 2.34
N GLY A 223 -19.28 26.53 2.66
CA GLY A 223 -19.01 26.14 4.04
C GLY A 223 -18.43 27.28 4.87
N ALA A 224 -17.39 27.93 4.35
CA ALA A 224 -16.75 29.07 4.98
C ALA A 224 -17.68 30.31 5.07
N LEU A 225 -18.38 30.67 3.99
CA LEU A 225 -19.30 31.81 3.96
C LEU A 225 -20.44 31.66 4.97
N LEU A 226 -20.94 30.44 5.15
CA LEU A 226 -22.04 30.13 6.07
C LEU A 226 -21.58 29.90 7.51
N GLY A 227 -20.27 29.76 7.77
CA GLY A 227 -19.78 29.23 9.04
C GLY A 227 -20.41 27.86 9.34
N ALA A 228 -20.49 27.01 8.30
CA ALA A 228 -21.18 25.73 8.37
C ALA A 228 -20.59 24.85 9.49
N SER A 229 -21.43 24.00 10.06
CA SER A 229 -21.00 23.03 11.06
C SER A 229 -20.04 21.98 10.49
N ARG A 230 -20.19 21.64 9.21
CA ARG A 230 -19.25 20.85 8.41
C ARG A 230 -19.54 20.92 6.91
N VAL A 231 -18.54 20.54 6.12
CA VAL A 231 -18.64 20.28 4.68
C VAL A 231 -18.39 18.79 4.42
N GLU A 232 -19.36 18.08 3.84
CA GLU A 232 -19.22 16.67 3.45
C GLU A 232 -19.01 16.57 1.93
N ILE A 233 -17.93 15.92 1.51
CA ILE A 233 -17.59 15.62 0.13
C ILE A 233 -17.93 14.14 -0.13
N TRP A 234 -19.02 13.90 -0.83
CA TRP A 234 -19.49 12.57 -1.17
C TRP A 234 -18.96 12.15 -2.55
N THR A 235 -18.22 11.04 -2.55
CA THR A 235 -17.55 10.48 -3.73
C THR A 235 -17.78 8.97 -3.82
N ASP A 236 -17.04 8.28 -4.68
CA ASP A 236 -17.03 6.83 -4.91
C ASP A 236 -15.88 6.09 -4.20
N VAL A 237 -15.20 6.78 -3.29
CA VAL A 237 -14.11 6.29 -2.46
C VAL A 237 -14.42 6.66 -1.01
N PRO A 238 -14.23 5.76 -0.04
CA PRO A 238 -14.61 6.01 1.35
C PRO A 238 -13.73 7.00 2.09
N GLY A 239 -12.67 7.53 1.48
CA GLY A 239 -11.82 8.53 2.12
C GLY A 239 -10.43 8.60 1.51
N MET A 240 -9.51 9.24 2.24
CA MET A 240 -8.08 9.23 1.97
C MET A 240 -7.45 7.98 2.59
N PHE A 241 -6.43 7.43 1.94
CA PHE A 241 -5.74 6.23 2.39
C PHE A 241 -4.25 6.50 2.61
N SER A 242 -3.61 5.64 3.40
CA SER A 242 -2.17 5.71 3.67
C SER A 242 -1.30 5.43 2.43
N ALA A 243 -1.86 4.85 1.38
CA ALA A 243 -1.25 4.68 0.06
C ALA A 243 -2.36 4.54 -0.99
N ASN A 244 -2.03 4.56 -2.29
CA ASN A 244 -3.02 4.30 -3.34
C ASN A 244 -3.57 2.86 -3.19
N PRO A 245 -4.85 2.64 -2.86
CA PRO A 245 -5.37 1.31 -2.55
C PRO A 245 -5.38 0.34 -3.73
N ARG A 246 -5.28 0.86 -4.96
CA ARG A 246 -5.17 0.04 -6.18
C ARG A 246 -3.78 -0.57 -6.35
N GLU A 247 -2.75 0.07 -5.79
CA GLU A 247 -1.37 -0.41 -5.83
C GLU A 247 -0.99 -1.12 -4.53
N VAL A 248 -1.55 -0.69 -3.39
CA VAL A 248 -1.25 -1.21 -2.06
C VAL A 248 -2.56 -1.66 -1.37
N PRO A 249 -2.92 -2.95 -1.44
CA PRO A 249 -4.18 -3.43 -0.85
C PRO A 249 -4.24 -3.32 0.70
N ASP A 250 -3.08 -3.27 1.36
CA ASP A 250 -2.96 -2.99 2.82
C ASP A 250 -3.02 -1.51 3.19
N ALA A 251 -3.25 -0.62 2.22
CA ALA A 251 -3.45 0.79 2.52
C ALA A 251 -4.62 0.95 3.51
N ARG A 252 -4.38 1.68 4.60
CA ARG A 252 -5.37 1.92 5.66
C ARG A 252 -6.13 3.20 5.38
N LEU A 253 -7.44 3.18 5.62
CA LEU A 253 -8.28 4.38 5.57
C LEU A 253 -7.81 5.37 6.63
N LEU A 254 -7.56 6.62 6.26
CA LEU A 254 -7.20 7.68 7.18
C LEU A 254 -8.50 8.27 7.75
N THR A 255 -8.88 7.86 8.96
CA THR A 255 -10.16 8.25 9.57
C THR A 255 -10.18 9.70 10.01
N ARG A 256 -9.01 10.25 10.36
CA ARG A 256 -8.88 11.63 10.84
C ARG A 256 -7.55 12.26 10.45
N LEU A 257 -7.58 13.51 9.98
CA LEU A 257 -6.41 14.29 9.57
C LEU A 257 -6.52 15.76 9.99
N ASP A 258 -5.38 16.43 10.19
CA ASP A 258 -5.32 17.89 10.23
C ASP A 258 -5.40 18.48 8.82
N TYR A 259 -5.84 19.74 8.69
CA TYR A 259 -5.96 20.43 7.40
C TYR A 259 -4.64 20.47 6.64
N TYR A 260 -3.52 20.69 7.32
CA TYR A 260 -2.22 20.76 6.66
C TYR A 260 -1.76 19.39 6.16
N GLU A 261 -2.00 18.33 6.91
CA GLU A 261 -1.71 16.96 6.49
C GLU A 261 -2.57 16.57 5.28
N ALA A 262 -3.88 16.81 5.34
CA ALA A 262 -4.78 16.57 4.23
C ALA A 262 -4.42 17.39 2.98
N GLN A 263 -3.94 18.62 3.15
CA GLN A 263 -3.46 19.47 2.06
C GLN A 263 -2.28 18.83 1.34
N GLU A 264 -1.27 18.39 2.09
CA GLU A 264 -0.08 17.75 1.53
C GLU A 264 -0.40 16.40 0.87
N ILE A 265 -1.32 15.61 1.44
CA ILE A 265 -1.77 14.34 0.83
C ILE A 265 -2.51 14.61 -0.50
N ALA A 266 -3.38 15.63 -0.53
CA ALA A 266 -4.13 15.99 -1.72
C ALA A 266 -3.24 16.53 -2.85
N THR A 267 -2.18 17.30 -2.56
CA THR A 267 -1.27 17.85 -3.57
C THR A 267 -0.30 16.80 -4.12
N THR A 268 0.11 15.83 -3.32
CA THR A 268 1.16 14.87 -3.66
C THR A 268 0.66 13.61 -4.36
N GLY A 269 -0.65 13.45 -4.59
CA GLY A 269 -1.18 12.38 -5.45
C GLY A 269 -2.55 11.80 -5.08
N ALA A 270 -3.13 12.15 -3.93
CA ALA A 270 -4.45 11.66 -3.56
C ALA A 270 -5.56 12.44 -4.29
N LYS A 271 -6.04 11.90 -5.43
CA LYS A 271 -7.09 12.51 -6.27
C LYS A 271 -8.52 12.44 -5.68
N VAL A 272 -8.65 12.38 -4.36
CA VAL A 272 -9.95 12.22 -3.67
C VAL A 272 -10.57 13.58 -3.30
N LEU A 273 -9.73 14.57 -2.98
CA LEU A 273 -10.17 15.91 -2.61
C LEU A 273 -9.30 16.94 -3.34
N HIS A 274 -9.92 17.96 -3.95
CA HIS A 274 -9.13 19.00 -4.59
C HIS A 274 -8.44 19.90 -3.54
N PRO A 275 -7.11 20.14 -3.61
CA PRO A 275 -6.38 20.87 -2.56
C PRO A 275 -6.89 22.30 -2.31
N ARG A 276 -7.42 22.97 -3.34
CA ARG A 276 -7.99 24.33 -3.22
C ARG A 276 -9.22 24.41 -2.30
N SER A 277 -9.91 23.28 -2.05
CA SER A 277 -11.09 23.24 -1.17
C SER A 277 -10.75 23.29 0.32
N ILE A 278 -9.51 22.97 0.71
CA ILE A 278 -9.13 22.83 2.12
C ILE A 278 -8.95 24.21 2.78
N LYS A 279 -8.27 25.14 2.09
CA LYS A 279 -7.95 26.47 2.64
C LYS A 279 -9.18 27.26 3.10
N PRO A 280 -10.28 27.38 2.34
CA PRO A 280 -11.47 28.13 2.80
C PRO A 280 -12.06 27.55 4.10
N CYS A 281 -12.15 26.23 4.18
CA CYS A 281 -12.66 25.53 5.36
C CYS A 281 -11.73 25.71 6.57
N ARG A 282 -10.41 25.56 6.37
CA ARG A 282 -9.40 25.81 7.40
C ARG A 282 -9.47 27.24 7.95
N ASP A 283 -9.48 28.24 7.07
CA ASP A 283 -9.51 29.65 7.45
C ASP A 283 -10.83 30.01 8.18
N GLY A 284 -11.94 29.35 7.81
CA GLY A 284 -13.25 29.48 8.47
C GLY A 284 -13.44 28.60 9.71
N GLY A 285 -12.50 27.71 10.03
CA GLY A 285 -12.64 26.74 11.12
C GLY A 285 -13.74 25.70 10.91
N VAL A 286 -14.10 25.39 9.66
CA VAL A 286 -15.20 24.50 9.27
C VAL A 286 -14.69 23.10 8.96
N PRO A 287 -15.01 22.07 9.77
CA PRO A 287 -14.57 20.70 9.51
C PRO A 287 -15.03 20.17 8.15
N MET A 288 -14.20 19.32 7.53
CA MET A 288 -14.54 18.61 6.30
C MET A 288 -14.65 17.10 6.57
N ALA A 289 -15.43 16.40 5.74
CA ALA A 289 -15.50 14.95 5.71
C ALA A 289 -15.52 14.45 4.28
N ILE A 290 -14.80 13.36 3.99
CA ILE A 290 -14.84 12.64 2.73
C ILE A 290 -15.55 11.32 2.97
N LEU A 291 -16.59 11.05 2.20
CA LEU A 291 -17.52 9.93 2.41
C LEU A 291 -17.86 9.21 1.09
N ASP A 292 -18.23 7.93 1.20
CA ASP A 292 -18.68 7.13 0.06
C ASP A 292 -20.21 7.25 -0.11
N THR A 293 -20.65 7.57 -1.33
CA THR A 293 -22.06 7.67 -1.69
C THR A 293 -22.76 6.30 -1.69
N GLU A 294 -22.06 5.22 -2.06
CA GLU A 294 -22.62 3.85 -2.12
C GLU A 294 -22.56 3.14 -0.76
N HIS A 295 -21.58 3.49 0.09
CA HIS A 295 -21.39 2.92 1.42
C HIS A 295 -21.38 3.99 2.54
N PRO A 296 -22.52 4.67 2.82
CA PRO A 296 -22.59 5.77 3.79
C PRO A 296 -22.30 5.39 5.25
N GLU A 297 -22.25 4.09 5.55
CA GLU A 297 -21.94 3.52 6.87
C GLU A 297 -20.44 3.50 7.18
N LEU A 298 -19.58 3.58 6.16
CA LEU A 298 -18.14 3.65 6.36
C LEU A 298 -17.77 4.96 7.07
N PRO A 299 -16.75 4.95 7.95
CA PRO A 299 -16.44 6.09 8.82
C PRO A 299 -16.01 7.34 8.06
N GLY A 300 -15.45 7.19 6.85
CA GLY A 300 -14.94 8.32 6.09
C GLY A 300 -13.53 8.75 6.48
N THR A 301 -13.11 9.88 5.91
CA THR A 301 -11.99 10.70 6.43
C THR A 301 -12.52 12.02 6.94
N SER A 302 -12.32 12.32 8.23
CA SER A 302 -12.62 13.63 8.80
C SER A 302 -11.37 14.52 8.81
N ILE A 303 -11.52 15.79 8.43
CA ILE A 303 -10.44 16.79 8.38
C ILE A 303 -10.85 17.97 9.26
N ASP A 304 -10.11 18.21 10.34
CA ASP A 304 -10.43 19.27 11.30
C ASP A 304 -9.18 19.83 11.99
N GLY A 305 -9.30 21.02 12.59
CA GLY A 305 -8.18 21.70 13.29
C GLY A 305 -8.04 21.33 14.77
N ASN A 306 -8.94 20.50 15.30
CA ASN A 306 -8.94 20.02 16.69
C ASN A 306 -8.38 18.59 16.80
N ALA A 307 -7.84 18.04 15.72
CA ALA A 307 -7.28 16.70 15.69
C ALA A 307 -6.05 16.64 16.60
N ARG A 308 -6.00 15.64 17.48
CA ARG A 308 -4.78 15.31 18.22
C ARG A 308 -3.73 14.94 17.19
N THR A 309 -2.65 15.72 17.15
CA THR A 309 -1.59 15.50 16.17
C THR A 309 -0.77 14.29 16.59
N VAL A 310 -0.84 13.23 15.78
CA VAL A 310 -0.06 12.01 15.99
C VAL A 310 1.19 12.10 15.12
N PRO A 311 2.41 12.22 15.68
CA PRO A 311 3.64 12.20 14.91
C PRO A 311 3.78 10.90 14.10
N GLY A 312 4.40 10.95 12.94
CA GLY A 312 4.52 9.78 12.05
C GLY A 312 4.16 10.10 10.61
N VAL A 313 4.60 9.23 9.70
CA VAL A 313 4.10 9.19 8.32
C VAL A 313 2.63 8.74 8.35
N LYS A 314 1.77 9.45 7.62
CA LYS A 314 0.34 9.15 7.46
C LYS A 314 0.05 8.54 6.10
N ALA A 315 0.69 9.07 5.06
CA ALA A 315 0.51 8.58 3.71
C ALA A 315 1.82 8.54 2.93
N ILE A 316 1.86 7.67 1.94
CA ILE A 316 2.87 7.61 0.89
C ILE A 316 2.17 7.67 -0.48
N SER A 317 2.70 8.47 -1.39
CA SER A 317 2.18 8.61 -2.75
C SER A 317 3.29 8.55 -3.79
N ARG A 318 2.91 8.20 -5.03
CA ARG A 318 3.79 8.24 -6.20
C ARG A 318 3.16 9.10 -7.29
N ARG A 319 3.97 9.95 -7.93
CA ARG A 319 3.60 10.70 -9.15
C ARG A 319 4.61 10.41 -10.25
N ASN A 320 4.14 9.98 -11.41
CA ASN A 320 4.95 9.64 -12.58
C ASN A 320 5.04 10.80 -13.58
N GLY A 321 5.94 10.69 -14.56
CA GLY A 321 6.11 11.69 -15.61
C GLY A 321 6.76 13.00 -15.15
N ILE A 322 7.39 13.02 -13.98
CA ILE A 322 8.08 14.19 -13.46
C ILE A 322 9.29 14.50 -14.34
N VAL A 323 9.45 15.77 -14.71
CA VAL A 323 10.61 16.27 -15.45
C VAL A 323 11.52 17.02 -14.51
N LEU A 324 12.78 16.59 -14.39
CA LEU A 324 13.78 17.33 -13.63
C LEU A 324 14.64 18.20 -14.53
N VAL A 325 14.83 19.45 -14.13
CA VAL A 325 15.76 20.40 -14.76
C VAL A 325 16.84 20.72 -13.72
N SER A 326 18.03 20.16 -13.91
CA SER A 326 19.21 20.45 -13.10
C SER A 326 20.04 21.54 -13.76
N MET A 327 20.40 22.55 -12.98
CA MET A 327 21.08 23.77 -13.39
C MET A 327 22.35 23.91 -12.56
N GLU A 328 23.50 23.75 -13.20
CA GLU A 328 24.82 23.79 -12.57
C GLU A 328 25.57 25.08 -12.97
N GLY A 329 26.11 25.81 -12.00
CA GLY A 329 26.87 27.02 -12.26
C GLY A 329 27.60 27.58 -11.04
N ILE A 330 28.86 27.99 -11.23
CA ILE A 330 29.68 28.62 -10.18
C ILE A 330 29.07 29.96 -9.72
N GLY A 331 28.35 30.66 -10.61
CA GLY A 331 27.69 31.92 -10.32
C GLY A 331 26.64 31.85 -9.20
N MET A 332 26.12 30.66 -8.84
CA MET A 332 25.26 30.53 -7.65
C MET A 332 25.96 30.95 -6.36
N TRP A 333 27.27 30.75 -6.28
CA TRP A 333 28.04 31.08 -5.10
C TRP A 333 28.41 32.57 -5.16
N GLN A 334 27.81 33.37 -4.26
CA GLN A 334 28.05 34.82 -4.06
C GLN A 334 27.47 35.80 -5.10
N GLN A 335 26.81 35.36 -6.17
CA GLN A 335 26.13 36.27 -7.11
C GLN A 335 24.69 36.52 -6.66
N VAL A 336 24.36 37.79 -6.38
CA VAL A 336 22.99 38.21 -6.06
C VAL A 336 22.12 38.08 -7.32
N GLY A 337 20.95 37.43 -7.18
CA GLY A 337 19.92 37.41 -8.22
C GLY A 337 19.86 36.16 -9.09
N PHE A 338 20.81 35.22 -9.01
CA PHE A 338 20.83 34.02 -9.86
C PHE A 338 19.51 33.23 -9.83
N LEU A 339 18.98 32.92 -8.64
CA LEU A 339 17.69 32.22 -8.51
C LEU A 339 16.52 33.05 -9.06
N ALA A 340 16.55 34.38 -8.91
CA ALA A 340 15.52 35.24 -9.47
C ALA A 340 15.55 35.21 -11.00
N ASP A 341 16.73 35.22 -11.61
CA ASP A 341 16.91 35.12 -13.07
C ASP A 341 16.46 33.76 -13.61
N VAL A 342 16.72 32.68 -12.86
CA VAL A 342 16.23 31.33 -13.18
C VAL A 342 14.71 31.30 -13.17
N PHE A 343 14.07 31.69 -12.05
CA PHE A 343 12.60 31.65 -11.95
C PHE A 343 11.91 32.63 -12.89
N ALA A 344 12.54 33.76 -13.24
CA ALA A 344 12.03 34.68 -14.25
C ALA A 344 11.94 34.03 -15.64
N ARG A 345 12.89 33.16 -16.00
CA ARG A 345 12.84 32.39 -17.26
C ARG A 345 11.73 31.35 -17.23
N PHE A 346 11.56 30.61 -16.14
CA PHE A 346 10.41 29.70 -15.98
C PHE A 346 9.07 30.46 -16.14
N ALA A 347 8.93 31.62 -15.49
CA ALA A 347 7.75 32.45 -15.60
C ALA A 347 7.51 32.98 -17.03
N LYS A 348 8.56 33.40 -17.74
CA LYS A 348 8.51 33.83 -19.15
C LYS A 348 7.98 32.73 -20.07
N HIS A 349 8.30 31.47 -19.78
CA HIS A 349 7.80 30.31 -20.52
C HIS A 349 6.47 29.76 -20.00
N GLY A 350 5.87 30.39 -18.97
CA GLY A 350 4.59 29.96 -18.39
C GLY A 350 4.67 28.63 -17.64
N LEU A 351 5.85 28.27 -17.13
CA LEU A 351 6.09 27.01 -16.43
C LEU A 351 6.05 27.22 -14.91
N SER A 352 5.22 26.43 -14.24
CA SER A 352 5.13 26.32 -12.78
C SER A 352 6.12 25.28 -12.26
N VAL A 353 6.91 25.66 -11.25
CA VAL A 353 7.86 24.78 -10.57
C VAL A 353 7.19 24.13 -9.36
N ASP A 354 7.37 22.83 -9.20
CA ASP A 354 6.75 22.01 -8.14
C ASP A 354 7.72 21.78 -6.96
N LEU A 355 8.82 21.07 -7.19
CA LEU A 355 9.85 20.77 -6.19
C LEU A 355 11.14 21.53 -6.51
N ILE A 356 11.88 21.88 -5.47
CA ILE A 356 13.19 22.53 -5.57
C ILE A 356 14.16 21.78 -4.64
N GLY A 357 15.31 21.41 -5.17
CA GLY A 357 16.47 20.93 -4.44
C GLY A 357 17.69 21.78 -4.78
N SER A 358 18.41 22.29 -3.78
CA SER A 358 19.56 23.18 -3.98
C SER A 358 20.79 22.70 -3.23
N ALA A 359 21.95 22.89 -3.86
CA ALA A 359 23.28 22.83 -3.27
C ALA A 359 24.02 24.15 -3.57
N GLU A 360 25.28 24.28 -3.15
CA GLU A 360 26.07 25.51 -3.32
C GLU A 360 26.25 25.93 -4.79
N THR A 361 26.31 24.98 -5.71
CA THR A 361 26.59 25.21 -7.15
C THR A 361 25.57 24.59 -8.10
N ASN A 362 24.51 23.98 -7.57
CA ASN A 362 23.50 23.29 -8.37
C ASN A 362 22.10 23.53 -7.80
N VAL A 363 21.14 23.84 -8.68
CA VAL A 363 19.71 23.81 -8.37
C VAL A 363 19.03 22.84 -9.31
N THR A 364 18.29 21.90 -8.73
CA THR A 364 17.40 21.01 -9.48
C THR A 364 15.98 21.38 -9.15
N VAL A 365 15.16 21.54 -10.19
CA VAL A 365 13.73 21.80 -10.05
C VAL A 365 12.92 20.73 -10.77
N SER A 366 11.74 20.42 -10.26
CA SER A 366 10.78 19.57 -10.97
C SER A 366 9.70 20.39 -11.67
N LEU A 367 9.26 19.87 -12.81
CA LEU A 367 8.09 20.31 -13.55
C LEU A 367 7.08 19.16 -13.57
N ASP A 368 5.83 19.48 -13.24
CA ASP A 368 4.70 18.56 -13.33
C ASP A 368 3.96 18.75 -14.67
N PRO A 369 3.87 17.73 -15.55
CA PRO A 369 3.14 17.80 -16.82
C PRO A 369 1.62 17.93 -16.69
N SER A 370 1.05 17.66 -15.51
CA SER A 370 -0.39 17.78 -15.27
C SER A 370 -0.84 19.23 -15.03
N GLU A 371 0.08 20.07 -14.55
CA GLU A 371 -0.10 21.50 -14.34
C GLU A 371 0.47 22.36 -15.47
N ASN A 372 1.44 21.82 -16.22
CA ASN A 372 2.14 22.51 -17.29
C ASN A 372 1.90 21.86 -18.65
N LEU A 373 1.74 22.66 -19.70
CA LEU A 373 1.85 22.19 -21.09
C LEU A 373 3.33 21.95 -21.43
N VAL A 374 3.88 20.87 -20.89
CA VAL A 374 5.28 20.48 -21.11
C VAL A 374 5.36 19.72 -22.43
N ASN A 375 5.56 20.45 -23.53
CA ASN A 375 5.94 19.85 -24.81
C ASN A 375 7.45 19.96 -25.03
N THR A 376 7.98 19.16 -25.95
CA THR A 376 9.42 19.13 -26.26
C THR A 376 9.95 20.49 -26.70
N ASP A 377 9.13 21.29 -27.38
CA ASP A 377 9.51 22.61 -27.91
C ASP A 377 9.68 23.65 -26.79
N VAL A 378 8.78 23.67 -25.80
CA VAL A 378 8.84 24.58 -24.65
C VAL A 378 10.03 24.22 -23.75
N LEU A 379 10.29 22.94 -23.52
CA LEU A 379 11.47 22.50 -22.77
C LEU A 379 12.78 22.86 -23.48
N ALA A 380 12.84 22.67 -24.80
CA ALA A 380 14.01 23.05 -25.59
C ALA A 380 14.25 24.57 -25.55
N ALA A 381 13.19 25.37 -25.65
CA ALA A 381 13.27 26.83 -25.53
C ALA A 381 13.74 27.27 -24.13
N LEU A 382 13.17 26.68 -23.07
CA LEU A 382 13.60 26.94 -21.69
C LEU A 382 15.07 26.57 -21.48
N SER A 383 15.51 25.40 -21.96
CA SER A 383 16.91 24.98 -21.85
C SER A 383 17.85 25.92 -22.59
N ALA A 384 17.47 26.44 -23.76
CA ALA A 384 18.28 27.42 -24.48
C ALA A 384 18.42 28.74 -23.69
N ASP A 385 17.34 29.24 -23.10
CA ASP A 385 17.36 30.48 -22.29
C ASP A 385 18.17 30.30 -21.00
N LEU A 386 18.01 29.17 -20.30
CA LEU A 386 18.77 28.85 -19.09
C LEU A 386 20.27 28.59 -19.40
N ALA A 387 20.59 28.07 -20.59
CA ALA A 387 21.97 27.80 -21.02
C ALA A 387 22.83 29.08 -21.14
N GLU A 388 22.21 30.25 -21.22
CA GLU A 388 22.92 31.54 -21.23
C GLU A 388 23.61 31.86 -19.90
N ILE A 389 23.11 31.30 -18.79
CA ILE A 389 23.60 31.61 -17.43
C ILE A 389 24.13 30.40 -16.66
N CYS A 390 23.79 29.17 -17.07
CA CYS A 390 24.19 27.95 -16.37
C CYS A 390 24.24 26.75 -17.31
N ARG A 391 24.83 25.64 -16.86
CA ARG A 391 24.77 24.37 -17.57
C ARG A 391 23.46 23.65 -17.20
N VAL A 392 22.67 23.30 -18.21
CA VAL A 392 21.36 22.66 -18.01
C VAL A 392 21.43 21.16 -18.33
N LYS A 393 20.82 20.34 -17.48
CA LYS A 393 20.59 18.91 -17.70
C LYS A 393 19.12 18.59 -17.45
N ILE A 394 18.46 17.99 -18.42
CA ILE A 394 17.10 17.46 -18.28
C ILE A 394 17.19 15.96 -17.94
N ILE A 395 16.40 15.51 -16.96
CA ILE A 395 16.30 14.09 -16.56
C ILE A 395 14.83 13.68 -16.64
N VAL A 396 14.55 12.70 -17.50
CA VAL A 396 13.20 12.17 -17.79
C VAL A 396 13.28 10.69 -18.22
N PRO A 397 12.20 9.91 -18.02
CA PRO A 397 11.06 10.17 -17.15
C PRO A 397 11.38 9.85 -15.68
N CYS A 398 10.99 10.72 -14.76
CA CYS A 398 11.18 10.50 -13.31
C CYS A 398 9.85 10.25 -12.60
N ALA A 399 9.91 9.60 -11.44
CA ALA A 399 8.80 9.49 -10.51
C ALA A 399 9.16 10.14 -9.16
N ALA A 400 8.20 10.87 -8.59
CA ALA A 400 8.30 11.45 -7.25
C ALA A 400 7.53 10.57 -6.26
N ILE A 401 8.24 10.02 -5.27
CA ILE A 401 7.68 9.30 -4.13
C ILE A 401 7.67 10.24 -2.93
N THR A 402 6.48 10.53 -2.41
CA THR A 402 6.34 11.49 -1.30
C THR A 402 5.79 10.81 -0.06
N LEU A 403 6.51 10.96 1.05
CA LEU A 403 6.04 10.64 2.39
C LEU A 403 5.35 11.89 2.95
N VAL A 404 4.13 11.75 3.44
CA VAL A 404 3.37 12.82 4.09
C VAL A 404 3.04 12.43 5.51
N GLY A 405 3.33 13.30 6.46
CA GLY A 405 3.11 13.05 7.87
C GLY A 405 3.44 14.25 8.73
N ARG A 406 3.83 14.00 9.98
CA ARG A 406 4.27 15.06 10.90
C ARG A 406 5.52 14.63 11.63
N GLY A 407 6.48 15.54 11.76
CA GLY A 407 7.74 15.27 12.43
C GLY A 407 8.74 14.54 11.53
N MET A 408 8.76 14.83 10.23
CA MET A 408 9.61 14.10 9.27
C MET A 408 11.09 14.16 9.65
N ARG A 409 11.59 15.28 10.18
CA ARG A 409 12.97 15.41 10.67
C ARG A 409 13.27 14.53 11.88
N SER A 410 12.34 14.39 12.82
CA SER A 410 12.57 13.55 14.00
C SER A 410 12.50 12.06 13.67
N LEU A 411 11.80 11.71 12.58
CA LEU A 411 11.61 10.32 12.13
C LEU A 411 12.73 9.78 11.26
N LEU A 412 13.74 10.59 10.90
CA LEU A 412 14.86 10.16 10.04
C LEU A 412 15.53 8.86 10.52
N HIS A 413 15.68 8.67 11.84
CA HIS A 413 16.26 7.45 12.42
C HIS A 413 15.41 6.19 12.22
N LYS A 414 14.11 6.33 11.92
CA LYS A 414 13.20 5.23 11.60
C LYS A 414 13.06 4.97 10.11
N LEU A 415 13.64 5.83 9.27
CA LEU A 415 13.58 5.69 7.81
C LEU A 415 14.81 4.96 7.25
N SER A 416 15.65 4.36 8.10
CA SER A 416 16.87 3.66 7.67
C SER A 416 16.57 2.55 6.66
N ASP A 417 15.53 1.75 6.92
CA ASP A 417 15.19 0.58 6.09
C ASP A 417 14.53 1.03 4.78
N VAL A 418 13.73 2.10 4.86
CA VAL A 418 13.19 2.82 3.70
C VAL A 418 14.34 3.32 2.82
N TRP A 419 15.41 3.90 3.40
CA TRP A 419 16.60 4.32 2.66
C TRP A 419 17.39 3.16 2.06
N ALA A 420 17.52 2.07 2.81
CA ALA A 420 18.18 0.85 2.34
C ALA A 420 17.44 0.23 1.15
N THR A 421 16.12 0.36 1.09
CA THR A 421 15.29 -0.12 -0.03
C THR A 421 15.57 0.65 -1.32
N PHE A 422 15.85 1.94 -1.24
CA PHE A 422 16.39 2.70 -2.38
C PHE A 422 17.82 2.28 -2.76
N GLY A 423 18.48 1.43 -1.96
CA GLY A 423 19.92 1.14 -1.88
C GLY A 423 20.60 0.49 -3.09
N LYS A 424 20.05 0.64 -4.30
CA LYS A 424 20.73 0.47 -5.59
C LYS A 424 20.29 1.48 -6.67
N GLU A 425 19.22 2.23 -6.42
CA GLU A 425 18.60 3.13 -7.40
C GLU A 425 19.17 4.55 -7.31
N ARG A 426 19.18 5.26 -8.43
CA ARG A 426 19.68 6.64 -8.49
C ARG A 426 18.60 7.61 -8.01
N VAL A 427 18.64 7.98 -6.73
CA VAL A 427 17.90 9.13 -6.22
C VAL A 427 18.48 10.41 -6.83
N HIS A 428 17.72 11.06 -7.71
CA HIS A 428 18.12 12.28 -8.40
C HIS A 428 17.94 13.52 -7.53
N MET A 429 16.92 13.53 -6.69
CA MET A 429 16.58 14.67 -5.84
C MET A 429 15.87 14.21 -4.56
N ILE A 430 16.19 14.87 -3.45
CA ILE A 430 15.45 14.78 -2.20
C ILE A 430 14.96 16.20 -1.87
N SER A 431 13.68 16.36 -1.59
CA SER A 431 13.09 17.64 -1.19
C SER A 431 12.30 17.44 0.10
N GLN A 432 12.57 18.28 1.09
CA GLN A 432 11.85 18.27 2.36
C GLN A 432 11.17 19.61 2.58
N SER A 433 9.89 19.59 2.94
CA SER A 433 9.18 20.82 3.27
C SER A 433 9.73 21.50 4.53
N SER A 434 9.66 22.83 4.54
CA SER A 434 10.03 23.65 5.70
C SER A 434 9.09 23.46 6.90
N ASN A 435 7.82 23.12 6.62
CA ASN A 435 6.77 22.86 7.60
C ASN A 435 6.84 21.46 8.26
N ASP A 436 7.84 20.63 7.88
CA ASP A 436 8.09 19.30 8.44
C ASP A 436 6.93 18.29 8.25
N LEU A 437 6.14 18.49 7.18
CA LEU A 437 5.00 17.65 6.84
C LEU A 437 5.23 16.68 5.68
N ASN A 438 6.22 16.93 4.82
CA ASN A 438 6.50 16.05 3.70
C ASN A 438 8.00 15.82 3.49
N LEU A 439 8.31 14.69 2.86
CA LEU A 439 9.64 14.32 2.37
C LEU A 439 9.47 13.58 1.05
N THR A 440 10.02 14.16 -0.02
CA THR A 440 9.89 13.64 -1.39
C THR A 440 11.23 13.16 -1.92
N PHE A 441 11.22 12.00 -2.56
CA PHE A 441 12.33 11.41 -3.29
C PHE A 441 11.96 11.38 -4.77
N VAL A 442 12.89 11.77 -5.65
CA VAL A 442 12.70 11.66 -7.09
C VAL A 442 13.71 10.67 -7.65
N ILE A 443 13.20 9.63 -8.31
CA ILE A 443 13.96 8.50 -8.89
C ILE A 443 13.56 8.31 -10.36
N ASP A 444 14.28 7.46 -11.10
CA ASP A 444 13.87 7.07 -12.45
C ASP A 444 12.51 6.33 -12.38
N GLU A 445 11.63 6.59 -13.35
CA GLU A 445 10.27 6.03 -13.31
C GLU A 445 10.24 4.49 -13.38
N ALA A 446 11.20 3.89 -14.09
CA ALA A 446 11.36 2.43 -14.17
C ALA A 446 11.65 1.79 -12.81
N ASP A 447 12.40 2.48 -11.95
CA ASP A 447 12.80 1.99 -10.63
C ASP A 447 11.70 2.18 -9.58
N ALA A 448 10.70 3.02 -9.89
CA ALA A 448 9.56 3.29 -9.01
C ALA A 448 8.45 2.24 -9.13
N GLU A 449 8.47 1.39 -10.17
CA GLU A 449 7.46 0.36 -10.38
C GLU A 449 7.57 -0.75 -9.32
N GLY A 450 6.46 -1.07 -8.64
CA GLY A 450 6.44 -2.07 -7.57
C GLY A 450 7.07 -1.63 -6.24
N LEU A 451 7.63 -0.41 -6.16
CA LEU A 451 8.31 0.08 -4.97
C LEU A 451 7.35 0.55 -3.87
N LEU A 452 6.17 1.08 -4.26
CA LEU A 452 5.22 1.69 -3.32
C LEU A 452 4.69 0.72 -2.25
N PRO A 453 4.31 -0.55 -2.56
CA PRO A 453 3.92 -1.53 -1.54
C PRO A 453 5.06 -1.88 -0.57
N ILE A 454 6.29 -2.00 -1.08
CA ILE A 454 7.47 -2.33 -0.27
C ILE A 454 7.73 -1.21 0.74
N LEU A 455 7.83 0.04 0.26
CA LEU A 455 8.05 1.19 1.14
C LEU A 455 6.91 1.39 2.14
N HIS A 456 5.67 1.10 1.74
CA HIS A 456 4.52 1.18 2.65
C HIS A 456 4.64 0.17 3.80
N ALA A 457 5.02 -1.07 3.51
CA ALA A 457 5.27 -2.09 4.53
C ALA A 457 6.44 -1.70 5.46
N GLU A 458 7.58 -1.30 4.90
CA GLU A 458 8.75 -0.86 5.69
C GLU A 458 8.44 0.33 6.61
N LEU A 459 7.58 1.26 6.17
CA LEU A 459 7.12 2.37 7.00
C LEU A 459 6.28 1.89 8.19
N ILE A 460 5.49 0.85 8.03
CA ILE A 460 4.71 0.23 9.11
C ILE A 460 5.65 -0.48 10.08
N ASP A 461 6.54 -1.33 9.55
CA ASP A 461 7.42 -2.19 10.35
C ASP A 461 8.43 -1.39 11.18
N SER A 462 9.02 -0.34 10.59
CA SER A 462 9.88 0.60 11.31
C SER A 462 9.15 1.43 12.38
N GLY A 463 7.82 1.40 12.40
CA GLY A 463 7.00 2.25 13.24
C GLY A 463 7.11 3.74 12.89
N ALA A 464 7.57 4.07 11.68
CA ALA A 464 7.51 5.42 11.12
C ALA A 464 6.05 5.80 10.76
N MET A 465 5.25 4.82 10.34
CA MET A 465 3.80 4.90 10.15
C MET A 465 3.10 4.18 11.32
N PRO A 466 2.57 4.92 12.32
CA PRO A 466 2.03 4.31 13.54
C PRO A 466 0.60 3.80 13.33
N VAL A 467 0.43 2.71 12.58
CA VAL A 467 -0.88 2.12 12.23
C VAL A 467 -1.68 1.61 13.43
N GLU A 468 -1.03 1.40 14.58
CA GLU A 468 -1.67 1.04 15.84
C GLU A 468 -2.56 2.19 16.40
N GLU A 469 -2.36 3.43 15.94
CA GLU A 469 -3.15 4.59 16.35
C GLU A 469 -4.50 4.61 15.60
N THR A 470 -5.47 3.84 16.13
CA THR A 470 -6.80 3.62 15.52
C THR A 470 -7.66 4.89 15.40
N GLU A 471 -7.29 5.99 16.05
CA GLU A 471 -7.92 7.30 15.85
C GLU A 471 -7.66 7.86 14.43
N VAL A 472 -6.50 7.53 13.85
CA VAL A 472 -6.02 8.04 12.56
C VAL A 472 -6.08 6.96 11.49
N PHE A 473 -5.71 5.72 11.81
CA PHE A 473 -5.68 4.60 10.87
C PHE A 473 -6.84 3.66 11.11
N GLY A 474 -7.76 3.62 10.15
CA GLY A 474 -8.91 2.73 10.12
C GLY A 474 -8.62 1.40 9.40
N PRO A 475 -9.68 0.74 8.89
CA PRO A 475 -9.56 -0.56 8.23
C PRO A 475 -8.73 -0.47 6.95
N ARG A 476 -8.14 -1.60 6.58
CA ARG A 476 -7.41 -1.77 5.32
C ARG A 476 -8.37 -1.77 4.15
N TRP A 477 -7.91 -1.32 2.99
CA TRP A 477 -8.72 -1.35 1.77
C TRP A 477 -9.26 -2.74 1.45
N ARG A 478 -8.41 -3.78 1.56
CA ARG A 478 -8.82 -5.17 1.38
C ARG A 478 -9.93 -5.63 2.34
N GLU A 479 -9.96 -5.13 3.57
CA GLU A 479 -11.02 -5.41 4.55
C GLU A 479 -12.34 -4.75 4.13
N ILE A 480 -12.27 -3.52 3.63
CA ILE A 480 -13.43 -2.78 3.11
C ILE A 480 -14.00 -3.48 1.86
N THR A 481 -13.15 -4.00 0.97
CA THR A 481 -13.58 -4.71 -0.24
C THR A 481 -13.95 -6.17 -0.01
N GLY A 482 -13.80 -6.69 1.21
CA GLY A 482 -14.15 -8.06 1.57
C GLY A 482 -13.24 -9.15 0.97
N SER A 483 -12.00 -8.81 0.61
CA SER A 483 -11.06 -9.75 -0.04
C SER A 483 -10.14 -10.49 0.94
N VAL A 484 -10.35 -10.34 2.25
CA VAL A 484 -9.45 -10.89 3.27
C VAL A 484 -9.79 -12.36 3.57
N ARG A 485 -8.76 -13.22 3.52
CA ARG A 485 -8.87 -14.59 4.03
C ARG A 485 -8.75 -14.59 5.55
N ALA A 486 -9.79 -15.03 6.24
CA ALA A 486 -9.76 -15.15 7.69
C ALA A 486 -8.67 -16.16 8.13
N ARG A 487 -7.77 -15.74 9.02
CA ARG A 487 -6.84 -16.64 9.68
C ARG A 487 -7.65 -17.61 10.58
N PRO A 488 -7.49 -18.93 10.44
CA PRO A 488 -8.13 -19.89 11.35
C PRO A 488 -7.71 -19.63 12.80
N THR A 489 -8.60 -19.92 13.75
CA THR A 489 -8.22 -19.89 15.18
C THR A 489 -7.09 -20.89 15.42
N PRO A 490 -5.97 -20.47 16.03
CA PRO A 490 -4.85 -21.36 16.27
C PRO A 490 -5.22 -22.57 17.14
N TRP A 491 -4.65 -23.74 16.85
CA TRP A 491 -4.94 -25.01 17.53
C TRP A 491 -4.75 -24.93 19.05
N TRP A 492 -3.80 -24.11 19.52
CA TRP A 492 -3.45 -23.99 20.94
C TRP A 492 -4.55 -23.32 21.77
N HIS A 493 -5.55 -22.67 21.15
CA HIS A 493 -6.77 -22.25 21.85
C HIS A 493 -7.57 -23.47 22.34
N ALA A 494 -7.73 -24.49 21.50
CA ALA A 494 -8.45 -25.71 21.83
C ALA A 494 -7.67 -26.60 22.81
N GLU A 495 -6.34 -26.62 22.70
CA GLU A 495 -5.45 -27.40 23.57
C GLU A 495 -5.00 -26.64 24.84
N ARG A 496 -5.63 -25.50 25.18
CA ARG A 496 -5.21 -24.63 26.29
C ARG A 496 -4.98 -25.41 27.60
N GLU A 497 -5.95 -26.21 28.03
CA GLU A 497 -5.88 -26.96 29.29
C GLU A 497 -4.73 -27.99 29.29
N HIS A 498 -4.47 -28.60 28.14
CA HIS A 498 -3.36 -29.54 27.98
C HIS A 498 -2.01 -28.83 28.04
N LEU A 499 -1.88 -27.70 27.36
CA LEU A 499 -0.68 -26.86 27.38
C LEU A 499 -0.38 -26.32 28.78
N LEU A 500 -1.40 -25.90 29.55
CA LEU A 500 -1.24 -25.49 30.94
C LEU A 500 -0.68 -26.63 31.82
N ARG A 501 -1.20 -27.86 31.68
CA ARG A 501 -0.66 -29.04 32.39
C ARG A 501 0.80 -29.34 32.00
N LEU A 502 1.16 -29.21 30.73
CA LEU A 502 2.55 -29.37 30.28
C LEU A 502 3.47 -28.31 30.89
N ALA A 503 2.99 -27.07 31.04
CA ALA A 503 3.74 -25.98 31.66
C ALA A 503 3.93 -26.18 33.18
N GLU A 504 3.02 -26.86 33.87
CA GLU A 504 3.21 -27.25 35.28
C GLU A 504 4.36 -28.23 35.47
N ALA A 505 4.60 -29.11 34.49
CA ALA A 505 5.73 -30.04 34.48
C ALA A 505 7.08 -29.36 34.18
N GLY A 506 7.08 -28.06 33.87
CA GLY A 506 8.26 -27.23 33.71
C GLY A 506 8.32 -26.46 32.39
N THR A 507 8.84 -25.25 32.47
CA THR A 507 9.14 -24.30 31.39
C THR A 507 10.64 -23.92 31.43
N PRO A 508 11.26 -23.48 30.31
CA PRO A 508 10.68 -23.34 28.97
C PRO A 508 10.53 -24.68 28.22
N ARG A 509 9.48 -24.79 27.37
CA ARG A 509 9.12 -26.04 26.68
C ARG A 509 8.51 -25.78 25.31
N TYR A 510 9.00 -26.47 24.28
CA TYR A 510 8.36 -26.56 22.97
C TYR A 510 7.28 -27.64 22.97
N VAL A 511 6.13 -27.34 22.36
CA VAL A 511 5.07 -28.32 22.13
C VAL A 511 4.69 -28.31 20.66
N TYR A 512 4.68 -29.49 20.02
CA TYR A 512 4.37 -29.67 18.61
C TYR A 512 3.05 -30.42 18.41
N HIS A 513 2.14 -29.86 17.63
CA HIS A 513 0.83 -30.41 17.33
C HIS A 513 0.83 -31.12 15.97
N LEU A 514 0.96 -32.45 15.96
CA LEU A 514 1.03 -33.25 14.73
C LEU A 514 -0.21 -33.15 13.83
N PRO A 515 -1.45 -32.99 14.34
CA PRO A 515 -2.60 -32.79 13.46
C PRO A 515 -2.46 -31.55 12.55
N THR A 516 -1.98 -30.42 13.09
CA THR A 516 -1.72 -29.21 12.28
C THR A 516 -0.60 -29.44 11.26
N LEU A 517 0.47 -30.16 11.64
CA LEU A 517 1.52 -30.55 10.70
C LEU A 517 0.97 -31.35 9.52
N ARG A 518 0.16 -32.38 9.80
CA ARG A 518 -0.45 -33.25 8.78
C ARG A 518 -1.43 -32.48 7.90
N GLU A 519 -2.19 -31.55 8.47
CA GLU A 519 -3.08 -30.66 7.72
C GLU A 519 -2.28 -29.83 6.69
N ARG A 520 -1.19 -29.17 7.13
CA ARG A 520 -0.31 -28.41 6.23
C ARG A 520 0.34 -29.30 5.15
N ALA A 521 0.79 -30.50 5.52
CA ALA A 521 1.36 -31.45 4.56
C ALA A 521 0.32 -31.88 3.51
N ARG A 522 -0.91 -32.20 3.93
CA ARG A 522 -2.00 -32.60 3.03
C ARG A 522 -2.44 -31.47 2.10
N ALA A 523 -2.47 -30.23 2.58
CA ALA A 523 -2.78 -29.06 1.77
C ALA A 523 -1.76 -28.86 0.63
N LEU A 524 -0.46 -29.09 0.88
CA LEU A 524 0.54 -29.10 -0.20
C LEU A 524 0.45 -30.33 -1.09
N LYS A 525 0.06 -31.48 -0.53
CA LYS A 525 -0.14 -32.73 -1.28
C LYS A 525 -1.28 -32.64 -2.28
N SER A 526 -2.33 -31.87 -2.00
CA SER A 526 -3.45 -31.67 -2.92
C SER A 526 -3.10 -30.83 -4.16
N ILE A 527 -1.94 -30.17 -4.20
CA ILE A 527 -1.52 -29.33 -5.33
C ILE A 527 -0.99 -30.22 -6.45
N ALA A 528 -1.85 -30.53 -7.43
CA ALA A 528 -1.56 -31.48 -8.50
C ALA A 528 -0.32 -31.16 -9.38
N PRO A 529 0.01 -29.89 -9.70
CA PRO A 529 1.19 -29.57 -10.51
C PRO A 529 2.55 -29.97 -9.89
N ILE A 530 2.59 -30.24 -8.58
CA ILE A 530 3.82 -30.57 -7.85
C ILE A 530 4.00 -32.09 -7.81
N ASP A 531 5.07 -32.58 -8.42
CA ASP A 531 5.37 -34.01 -8.55
C ASP A 531 6.15 -34.55 -7.34
N GLN A 532 7.02 -33.72 -6.74
CA GLN A 532 7.90 -34.13 -5.63
C GLN A 532 7.88 -33.09 -4.51
N ARG A 533 7.93 -33.57 -3.26
CA ARG A 533 7.88 -32.72 -2.07
C ARG A 533 8.93 -33.20 -1.08
N TYR A 534 9.83 -32.31 -0.69
CA TYR A 534 10.82 -32.55 0.34
C TYR A 534 10.54 -31.64 1.54
N TYR A 535 10.81 -32.14 2.74
CA TYR A 535 10.81 -31.32 3.95
C TYR A 535 12.24 -30.92 4.31
N ALA A 536 12.51 -29.62 4.35
CA ALA A 536 13.80 -29.08 4.78
C ALA A 536 13.97 -29.21 6.30
N ILE A 537 14.70 -30.23 6.75
CA ILE A 537 14.73 -30.63 8.17
C ILE A 537 15.46 -29.63 9.07
N LYS A 538 16.27 -28.73 8.48
CA LYS A 538 16.85 -27.57 9.17
C LYS A 538 15.81 -26.68 9.85
N ALA A 539 14.56 -26.73 9.38
CA ALA A 539 13.44 -26.05 10.04
C ALA A 539 13.13 -26.68 11.40
N ASN A 540 13.02 -28.01 11.47
CA ASN A 540 12.88 -28.75 12.72
C ASN A 540 13.20 -30.24 12.49
N SER A 541 14.21 -30.77 13.17
CA SER A 541 14.65 -32.16 13.00
C SER A 541 14.14 -33.11 14.09
N HIS A 542 13.05 -32.73 14.77
CA HIS A 542 12.43 -33.57 15.80
C HIS A 542 11.90 -34.89 15.20
N PRO A 543 12.24 -36.07 15.76
CA PRO A 543 11.91 -37.38 15.20
C PRO A 543 10.44 -37.56 14.81
N ALA A 544 9.51 -37.21 15.69
CA ALA A 544 8.07 -37.36 15.44
C ALA A 544 7.56 -36.51 14.25
N LEU A 545 8.18 -35.36 13.98
CA LEU A 545 7.81 -34.53 12.82
C LEU A 545 8.30 -35.17 11.52
N LEU A 546 9.52 -35.72 11.53
CA LEU A 546 10.09 -36.45 10.39
C LEU A 546 9.23 -37.67 10.05
N GLU A 547 8.89 -38.48 11.05
CA GLU A 547 8.02 -39.65 10.89
C GLU A 547 6.65 -39.27 10.31
N ALA A 548 6.02 -38.23 10.86
CA ALA A 548 4.71 -37.78 10.40
C ALA A 548 4.73 -37.27 8.94
N LEU A 549 5.76 -36.52 8.54
CA LEU A 549 5.87 -36.00 7.18
C LEU A 549 6.21 -37.09 6.16
N VAL A 550 7.09 -38.03 6.51
CA VAL A 550 7.38 -39.19 5.64
C VAL A 550 6.15 -40.07 5.46
N ALA A 551 5.33 -40.24 6.50
CA ALA A 551 4.04 -40.95 6.40
C ALA A 551 3.02 -40.23 5.49
N GLU A 552 3.10 -38.90 5.37
CA GLU A 552 2.33 -38.11 4.40
C GLU A 552 2.95 -38.10 2.98
N ASP A 553 3.97 -38.92 2.74
CA ASP A 553 4.70 -39.11 1.48
C ASP A 553 5.72 -38.01 1.11
N PHE A 554 6.21 -37.25 2.09
CA PHE A 554 7.31 -36.31 1.85
C PHE A 554 8.68 -37.02 1.84
N GLY A 555 9.56 -36.58 0.94
CA GLY A 555 11.01 -36.79 1.08
C GLY A 555 11.60 -35.81 2.09
N LEU A 556 12.91 -35.91 2.34
CA LEU A 556 13.62 -35.06 3.30
C LEU A 556 14.79 -34.34 2.62
N GLU A 557 14.97 -33.06 2.91
CA GLU A 557 16.11 -32.26 2.47
C GLU A 557 17.03 -31.97 3.65
N CYS A 558 18.33 -32.21 3.45
CA CYS A 558 19.38 -32.07 4.42
C CYS A 558 20.50 -31.16 3.89
N VAL A 559 21.03 -30.29 4.74
CA VAL A 559 22.15 -29.38 4.40
C VAL A 559 23.48 -29.77 5.04
N SER A 560 23.49 -30.78 5.93
CA SER A 560 24.71 -31.25 6.60
C SER A 560 24.75 -32.77 6.80
N HIS A 561 25.95 -33.31 7.01
CA HIS A 561 26.12 -34.72 7.38
C HIS A 561 25.43 -35.08 8.70
N GLY A 562 25.35 -34.16 9.66
CA GLY A 562 24.62 -34.36 10.92
C GLY A 562 23.12 -34.56 10.71
N GLU A 563 22.54 -33.81 9.77
CA GLU A 563 21.14 -33.95 9.37
C GLU A 563 20.89 -35.28 8.66
N LEU A 564 21.78 -35.71 7.76
CA LEU A 564 21.68 -37.04 7.13
C LEU A 564 21.68 -38.16 8.17
N ARG A 565 22.56 -38.08 9.18
CA ARG A 565 22.59 -39.05 10.28
C ARG A 565 21.28 -39.04 11.06
N ARG A 566 20.77 -37.87 11.43
CA ARG A 566 19.48 -37.73 12.12
C ARG A 566 18.34 -38.39 11.33
N VAL A 567 18.30 -38.21 10.01
CA VAL A 567 17.30 -38.84 9.14
C VAL A 567 17.38 -40.36 9.21
N PHE A 568 18.54 -40.96 8.95
CA PHE A 568 18.66 -42.42 8.88
C PHE A 568 18.65 -43.10 10.26
N ASP A 569 19.04 -42.40 11.33
CA ASP A 569 18.89 -42.88 12.71
C ASP A 569 17.40 -42.94 13.11
N THR A 570 16.58 -42.01 12.63
CA THR A 570 15.14 -41.95 12.92
C THR A 570 14.34 -42.86 11.97
N LEU A 571 14.70 -42.88 10.69
CA LEU A 571 13.96 -43.53 9.61
C LEU A 571 14.89 -44.48 8.83
N PRO A 572 15.32 -45.60 9.42
CA PRO A 572 16.30 -46.51 8.81
C PRO A 572 15.80 -47.14 7.50
N GLU A 573 14.47 -47.26 7.34
CA GLU A 573 13.83 -47.84 6.15
C GLU A 573 13.55 -46.81 5.04
N LEU A 574 13.86 -45.53 5.26
CA LEU A 574 13.64 -44.50 4.24
C LEU A 574 14.61 -44.71 3.08
N SER A 575 14.07 -44.85 1.86
CA SER A 575 14.90 -44.95 0.66
C SER A 575 15.80 -43.71 0.53
N PRO A 576 17.13 -43.89 0.35
CA PRO A 576 18.05 -42.77 0.14
C PRO A 576 17.69 -41.86 -1.05
N ARG A 577 16.96 -42.40 -2.05
CA ARG A 577 16.46 -41.63 -3.19
C ARG A 577 15.37 -40.61 -2.85
N ARG A 578 14.76 -40.71 -1.66
CA ARG A 578 13.82 -39.72 -1.12
C ARG A 578 14.51 -38.67 -0.24
N VAL A 579 15.84 -38.71 -0.16
CA VAL A 579 16.65 -37.76 0.60
C VAL A 579 17.48 -36.92 -0.36
N LEU A 580 17.36 -35.61 -0.23
CA LEU A 580 18.14 -34.63 -0.96
C LEU A 580 19.20 -34.03 -0.04
N PHE A 581 20.44 -33.95 -0.51
CA PHE A 581 21.54 -33.29 0.19
C PHE A 581 21.90 -32.01 -0.56
N THR A 582 21.52 -30.86 -0.01
CA THR A 582 21.71 -29.53 -0.61
C THR A 582 22.63 -28.66 0.28
N PRO A 583 23.90 -29.04 0.46
CA PRO A 583 24.85 -28.28 1.26
C PRO A 583 25.22 -26.96 0.59
N SER A 584 25.85 -26.07 1.35
CA SER A 584 26.54 -24.90 0.79
C SER A 584 27.90 -24.78 1.47
N PHE A 585 28.98 -24.70 0.68
CA PHE A 585 30.37 -24.68 1.16
C PHE A 585 30.74 -25.83 2.13
N ALA A 586 30.11 -27.00 2.00
CA ALA A 586 30.39 -28.13 2.88
C ALA A 586 31.81 -28.70 2.69
N PRO A 587 32.41 -29.30 3.74
CA PRO A 587 33.65 -30.07 3.63
C PRO A 587 33.52 -31.26 2.67
N LYS A 588 34.62 -31.62 1.99
CA LYS A 588 34.69 -32.79 1.08
C LYS A 588 34.10 -34.08 1.69
N ALA A 589 34.41 -34.31 2.97
CA ALA A 589 33.97 -35.49 3.70
C ALA A 589 32.44 -35.64 3.77
N GLU A 590 31.69 -34.53 3.74
CA GLU A 590 30.22 -34.60 3.74
C GLU A 590 29.67 -35.07 2.40
N TYR A 591 30.27 -34.63 1.28
CA TYR A 591 29.92 -35.15 -0.04
C TYR A 591 30.26 -36.65 -0.18
N GLU A 592 31.42 -37.07 0.32
CA GLU A 592 31.81 -38.50 0.37
C GLU A 592 30.78 -39.32 1.14
N ALA A 593 30.36 -38.85 2.32
CA ALA A 593 29.35 -39.51 3.13
C ALA A 593 27.98 -39.56 2.44
N ALA A 594 27.55 -38.46 1.82
CA ALA A 594 26.28 -38.41 1.08
C ALA A 594 26.28 -39.42 -0.09
N PHE A 595 27.35 -39.46 -0.90
CA PHE A 595 27.46 -40.44 -1.98
C PHE A 595 27.52 -41.89 -1.49
N ALA A 596 28.14 -42.13 -0.33
CA ALA A 596 28.18 -43.46 0.28
C ALA A 596 26.79 -43.93 0.74
N LEU A 597 25.94 -43.01 1.22
CA LEU A 597 24.55 -43.28 1.58
C LEU A 597 23.64 -43.43 0.35
N GLY A 598 24.08 -42.99 -0.83
CA GLY A 598 23.30 -43.08 -2.07
C GLY A 598 22.18 -42.04 -2.18
N VAL A 599 22.27 -40.93 -1.44
CA VAL A 599 21.32 -39.81 -1.53
C VAL A 599 21.57 -38.95 -2.76
N THR A 600 20.58 -38.16 -3.16
CA THR A 600 20.74 -37.20 -4.27
C THR A 600 21.53 -35.99 -3.78
N VAL A 601 22.62 -35.65 -4.47
CA VAL A 601 23.50 -34.54 -4.10
C VAL A 601 23.29 -33.35 -5.03
N THR A 602 23.03 -32.19 -4.44
CA THR A 602 22.98 -30.90 -5.12
C THR A 602 24.32 -30.17 -4.94
N VAL A 603 24.81 -29.57 -6.02
CA VAL A 603 26.01 -28.71 -6.01
C VAL A 603 25.67 -27.31 -6.49
N ASP A 604 26.41 -26.31 -6.01
CA ASP A 604 26.12 -24.89 -6.24
C ASP A 604 27.30 -24.11 -6.87
N ASN A 605 28.41 -24.78 -7.21
CA ASN A 605 29.57 -24.13 -7.81
C ASN A 605 30.42 -25.11 -8.64
N VAL A 606 31.19 -24.60 -9.60
CA VAL A 606 32.02 -25.41 -10.51
C VAL A 606 33.38 -25.79 -9.90
N GLU A 607 33.83 -25.01 -8.92
CA GLU A 607 35.10 -25.20 -8.22
C GLU A 607 35.17 -26.57 -7.53
N LEU A 608 34.04 -27.10 -7.03
CA LEU A 608 33.94 -28.47 -6.49
C LEU A 608 34.39 -29.53 -7.50
N LEU A 609 33.92 -29.44 -8.75
CA LEU A 609 34.20 -30.40 -9.80
C LEU A 609 35.66 -30.29 -10.26
N GLN A 610 36.19 -29.07 -10.33
CA GLN A 610 37.59 -28.81 -10.68
C GLN A 610 38.55 -29.30 -9.58
N ARG A 611 38.20 -29.11 -8.31
CA ARG A 611 39.07 -29.45 -7.18
C ARG A 611 39.01 -30.91 -6.79
N TRP A 612 37.85 -31.57 -6.91
CA TRP A 612 37.63 -32.96 -6.52
C TRP A 612 37.03 -33.81 -7.66
N PRO A 613 37.65 -33.85 -8.86
CA PRO A 613 37.07 -34.47 -10.05
C PRO A 613 36.72 -35.95 -9.86
N GLU A 614 37.58 -36.72 -9.17
CA GLU A 614 37.37 -38.15 -8.94
C GLU A 614 36.21 -38.44 -7.97
N LEU A 615 35.83 -37.48 -7.12
CA LEU A 615 34.67 -37.65 -6.24
C LEU A 615 33.36 -37.64 -7.04
N PHE A 616 33.28 -36.79 -8.07
CA PHE A 616 32.07 -36.54 -8.83
C PHE A 616 31.99 -37.34 -10.14
N ARG A 617 33.10 -37.91 -10.62
CA ARG A 617 33.16 -38.64 -11.89
C ARG A 617 32.07 -39.72 -12.03
N GLY A 618 31.35 -39.70 -13.14
CA GLY A 618 30.31 -40.69 -13.46
C GLY A 618 29.05 -40.62 -12.58
N ARG A 619 28.89 -39.59 -11.76
CA ARG A 619 27.76 -39.44 -10.83
C ARG A 619 26.60 -38.67 -11.46
N SER A 620 25.42 -38.84 -10.87
CA SER A 620 24.25 -37.99 -11.15
C SER A 620 24.07 -36.97 -10.04
N LEU A 621 23.86 -35.70 -10.40
CA LEU A 621 23.79 -34.57 -9.45
C LEU A 621 22.63 -33.63 -9.81
N TRP A 622 22.23 -32.81 -8.84
CA TRP A 622 21.43 -31.62 -9.07
C TRP A 622 22.33 -30.37 -9.09
N LEU A 623 21.93 -29.36 -9.85
CA LEU A 623 22.64 -28.08 -9.92
C LEU A 623 21.77 -26.96 -9.36
N ARG A 624 22.24 -26.27 -8.32
CA ARG A 624 21.61 -25.05 -7.82
C ARG A 624 22.11 -23.83 -8.58
N ILE A 625 21.20 -23.04 -9.14
CA ILE A 625 21.49 -21.86 -9.96
C ILE A 625 21.03 -20.59 -9.22
N ASP A 626 21.87 -19.56 -9.24
CA ASP A 626 21.50 -18.18 -8.89
C ASP A 626 21.03 -17.46 -10.16
N LEU A 627 19.75 -17.05 -10.17
CA LEU A 627 19.12 -16.35 -11.29
C LEU A 627 19.48 -14.85 -11.32
N GLY A 628 20.27 -14.36 -10.35
CA GLY A 628 20.80 -12.99 -10.35
C GLY A 628 19.89 -11.95 -9.68
N HIS A 629 18.74 -12.37 -9.17
CA HIS A 629 17.84 -11.59 -8.32
C HIS A 629 17.35 -12.44 -7.15
N GLY A 630 16.81 -11.84 -6.09
CA GLY A 630 16.25 -12.59 -4.96
C GLY A 630 15.29 -11.74 -4.13
N ASP A 631 14.32 -12.40 -3.50
CA ASP A 631 13.03 -11.85 -3.06
C ASP A 631 12.72 -12.22 -1.59
N GLY A 632 13.74 -12.47 -0.77
CA GLY A 632 13.54 -12.71 0.66
C GLY A 632 13.08 -11.45 1.40
N HIS A 633 12.12 -11.57 2.33
CA HIS A 633 11.61 -10.45 3.14
C HIS A 633 12.65 -9.76 4.06
N HIS A 634 13.90 -10.21 4.09
CA HIS A 634 14.99 -9.58 4.83
C HIS A 634 16.33 -9.91 4.15
N GLU A 635 17.33 -9.03 4.25
CA GLU A 635 18.65 -9.19 3.60
C GLU A 635 19.30 -10.56 3.92
N LYS A 636 19.23 -10.97 5.19
CA LYS A 636 19.75 -12.26 5.69
C LYS A 636 18.99 -13.52 5.22
N VAL A 637 17.82 -13.39 4.60
CA VAL A 637 17.02 -14.50 4.03
C VAL A 637 16.81 -14.36 2.51
N ASN A 638 17.48 -13.38 1.90
CA ASN A 638 17.59 -13.27 0.45
C ASN A 638 18.74 -14.17 -0.03
N THR A 639 18.42 -15.14 -0.89
CA THR A 639 19.39 -16.15 -1.33
C THR A 639 19.74 -16.05 -2.82
N GLY A 640 19.39 -14.95 -3.49
CA GLY A 640 19.71 -14.70 -4.89
C GLY A 640 20.43 -13.36 -5.14
N GLY A 641 21.10 -13.24 -6.28
CA GLY A 641 21.80 -12.02 -6.72
C GLY A 641 23.28 -11.95 -6.34
N LYS A 642 23.99 -10.95 -6.87
CA LYS A 642 25.47 -10.82 -6.83
C LYS A 642 26.11 -10.91 -5.44
N ALA A 643 25.39 -10.54 -4.38
CA ALA A 643 25.88 -10.61 -3.00
C ALA A 643 25.55 -11.94 -2.31
N SER A 644 24.69 -12.78 -2.92
CA SER A 644 24.37 -14.11 -2.43
C SER A 644 25.59 -15.02 -2.53
N LYS A 645 25.80 -15.80 -1.46
CA LYS A 645 26.79 -16.88 -1.47
C LYS A 645 26.24 -18.17 -2.08
N PHE A 646 24.95 -18.24 -2.39
CA PHE A 646 24.28 -19.47 -2.76
C PHE A 646 24.06 -19.56 -4.27
N GLY A 647 24.21 -20.77 -4.82
CA GLY A 647 23.89 -21.06 -6.21
C GLY A 647 25.00 -20.65 -7.18
N LEU A 648 25.06 -21.37 -8.31
CA LEU A 648 25.97 -21.05 -9.39
C LEU A 648 25.38 -19.88 -10.18
N SER A 649 26.16 -18.81 -10.37
CA SER A 649 25.77 -17.70 -11.25
C SER A 649 25.26 -18.22 -12.60
N ALA A 650 24.08 -17.74 -13.01
CA ALA A 650 23.47 -18.01 -14.32
C ALA A 650 24.46 -17.86 -15.49
N THR A 651 25.42 -16.94 -15.40
CA THR A 651 26.44 -16.70 -16.43
C THR A 651 27.52 -17.79 -16.52
N ARG A 652 27.68 -18.63 -15.49
CA ARG A 652 28.68 -19.69 -15.41
C ARG A 652 28.11 -21.10 -15.63
N VAL A 653 26.83 -21.21 -15.95
CA VAL A 653 26.18 -22.51 -16.20
C VAL A 653 26.86 -23.26 -17.35
N ASP A 654 27.24 -22.57 -18.43
CA ASP A 654 27.95 -23.22 -19.55
C ASP A 654 29.33 -23.74 -19.14
N GLU A 655 30.07 -22.99 -18.32
CA GLU A 655 31.35 -23.46 -17.76
C GLU A 655 31.15 -24.76 -16.94
N PHE A 656 30.12 -24.79 -16.10
CA PHE A 656 29.81 -25.96 -15.28
C PHE A 656 29.45 -27.17 -16.14
N VAL A 657 28.61 -27.00 -17.16
CA VAL A 657 28.18 -28.09 -18.07
C VAL A 657 29.37 -28.69 -18.81
N GLU A 658 30.32 -27.86 -19.24
CA GLU A 658 31.52 -28.28 -19.97
C GLU A 658 32.44 -29.14 -19.08
N VAL A 659 32.63 -28.74 -17.83
CA VAL A 659 33.38 -29.52 -16.83
C VAL A 659 32.63 -30.82 -16.50
N ALA A 660 31.31 -30.75 -16.28
CA ALA A 660 30.47 -31.90 -15.99
C ALA A 660 30.55 -32.96 -17.11
N ARG A 661 30.53 -32.54 -18.37
CA ARG A 661 30.68 -33.41 -19.54
C ARG A 661 32.02 -34.16 -19.54
N THR A 662 33.10 -33.47 -19.17
CA THR A 662 34.46 -34.05 -19.08
C THR A 662 34.58 -35.09 -17.96
N LEU A 663 33.78 -34.95 -16.90
CA LEU A 663 33.73 -35.88 -15.77
C LEU A 663 32.64 -36.95 -15.91
N GLU A 664 31.95 -37.03 -17.05
CA GLU A 664 30.82 -37.95 -17.27
C GLU A 664 29.70 -37.77 -16.23
N ILE A 665 29.51 -36.55 -15.72
CA ILE A 665 28.47 -36.21 -14.76
C ILE A 665 27.15 -36.01 -15.49
N ARG A 666 26.07 -36.58 -14.95
CA ARG A 666 24.71 -36.34 -15.44
C ARG A 666 23.97 -35.37 -14.52
N ILE A 667 23.55 -34.22 -15.04
CA ILE A 667 22.77 -33.23 -14.28
C ILE A 667 21.29 -33.59 -14.43
N VAL A 668 20.70 -34.17 -13.39
CA VAL A 668 19.32 -34.72 -13.45
C VAL A 668 18.26 -33.77 -12.88
N GLY A 669 18.68 -32.75 -12.13
CA GLY A 669 17.80 -31.72 -11.57
C GLY A 669 18.45 -30.35 -11.55
N VAL A 670 17.63 -29.30 -11.66
CA VAL A 670 18.05 -27.92 -11.41
C VAL A 670 17.22 -27.33 -10.28
N HIS A 671 17.85 -26.51 -9.46
CA HIS A 671 17.22 -25.91 -8.29
C HIS A 671 17.48 -24.40 -8.27
N ALA A 672 16.48 -23.60 -7.95
CA ALA A 672 16.68 -22.24 -7.47
C ALA A 672 15.91 -22.01 -6.17
N HIS A 673 16.48 -21.17 -5.31
CA HIS A 673 15.80 -20.66 -4.13
C HIS A 673 16.06 -19.16 -4.08
N LEU A 674 15.01 -18.37 -4.32
CA LEU A 674 15.10 -16.92 -4.40
C LEU A 674 14.90 -16.25 -3.03
N GLY A 675 14.58 -17.02 -1.99
CA GLY A 675 14.44 -16.56 -0.62
C GLY A 675 13.16 -17.07 0.02
N SER A 676 12.81 -16.47 1.15
CA SER A 676 11.65 -16.84 1.95
C SER A 676 10.56 -15.77 1.87
N GLY A 677 9.36 -16.19 1.47
CA GLY A 677 8.11 -15.44 1.55
C GLY A 677 7.68 -14.74 0.25
N VAL A 678 7.70 -15.50 -0.84
CA VAL A 678 7.31 -15.00 -2.15
C VAL A 678 5.80 -15.10 -2.33
N GLU A 679 5.12 -13.96 -2.44
CA GLU A 679 3.65 -13.88 -2.45
C GLU A 679 3.00 -13.76 -3.84
N THR A 680 3.76 -13.48 -4.90
CA THR A 680 3.17 -13.19 -6.22
C THR A 680 3.22 -14.39 -7.17
N ALA A 681 2.08 -14.74 -7.78
CA ALA A 681 1.99 -15.83 -8.75
C ALA A 681 2.88 -15.61 -10.00
N GLN A 682 3.11 -14.34 -10.39
CA GLN A 682 3.97 -13.99 -11.52
C GLN A 682 5.44 -14.33 -11.28
N HIS A 683 5.92 -14.20 -10.04
CA HIS A 683 7.30 -14.52 -9.69
C HIS A 683 7.61 -16.01 -9.91
N TRP A 684 6.76 -16.89 -9.38
CA TRP A 684 6.93 -18.34 -9.50
C TRP A 684 6.96 -18.79 -10.95
N ARG A 685 6.10 -18.19 -11.79
CA ARG A 685 6.09 -18.43 -13.24
C ARG A 685 7.42 -18.04 -13.89
N ARG A 686 7.91 -16.83 -13.63
CA ARG A 686 9.18 -16.35 -14.18
C ARG A 686 10.35 -17.26 -13.80
N MET A 687 10.46 -17.63 -12.52
CA MET A 687 11.52 -18.52 -12.05
C MET A 687 11.48 -19.89 -12.75
N CYS A 688 10.28 -20.48 -12.87
CA CYS A 688 10.14 -21.76 -13.57
C CYS A 688 10.52 -21.66 -15.04
N ASP A 689 10.11 -20.60 -15.72
CA ASP A 689 10.42 -20.36 -17.13
C ASP A 689 11.95 -20.23 -17.34
N GLU A 690 12.63 -19.50 -16.45
CA GLU A 690 14.09 -19.32 -16.47
C GLU A 690 14.83 -20.64 -16.20
N LEU A 691 14.47 -21.38 -15.14
CA LEU A 691 15.03 -22.70 -14.83
C LEU A 691 14.79 -23.70 -15.95
N ALA A 692 13.61 -23.69 -16.57
CA ALA A 692 13.32 -24.54 -17.71
C ALA A 692 14.15 -24.18 -18.95
N GLY A 693 14.50 -22.90 -19.12
CA GLY A 693 15.47 -22.46 -20.12
C GLY A 693 16.84 -23.12 -19.92
N PHE A 694 17.36 -23.11 -18.70
CA PHE A 694 18.61 -23.81 -18.36
C PHE A 694 18.48 -25.33 -18.50
N ALA A 695 17.39 -25.92 -18.01
CA ALA A 695 17.14 -27.36 -18.09
C ALA A 695 17.17 -27.89 -19.53
N ARG A 696 16.53 -27.18 -20.47
CA ARG A 696 16.55 -27.52 -21.90
C ARG A 696 17.95 -27.43 -22.51
N ARG A 697 18.73 -26.41 -22.13
CA ARG A 697 20.12 -26.25 -22.59
C ARG A 697 21.03 -27.38 -22.09
N ILE A 698 20.84 -27.81 -20.84
CA ILE A 698 21.60 -28.92 -20.24
C ILE A 698 21.18 -30.27 -20.84
N GLY A 699 19.91 -30.43 -21.22
CA GLY A 699 19.39 -31.56 -22.00
C GLY A 699 19.23 -32.89 -21.25
N SER A 700 19.77 -33.02 -20.03
CA SER A 700 19.68 -34.23 -19.19
C SER A 700 18.80 -34.08 -17.94
N VAL A 701 18.26 -32.87 -17.73
CA VAL A 701 17.46 -32.48 -16.55
C VAL A 701 16.05 -33.02 -16.66
N GLU A 702 15.56 -33.61 -15.57
CA GLU A 702 14.21 -34.18 -15.45
C GLU A 702 13.36 -33.48 -14.39
N VAL A 703 14.00 -32.79 -13.43
CA VAL A 703 13.34 -32.15 -12.28
C VAL A 703 13.76 -30.69 -12.18
N ILE A 704 12.79 -29.82 -11.94
CA ILE A 704 12.97 -28.41 -11.59
C ILE A 704 12.48 -28.26 -10.15
N ASP A 705 13.40 -27.95 -9.25
CA ASP A 705 13.10 -27.59 -7.87
C ASP A 705 13.01 -26.07 -7.72
N ILE A 706 11.86 -25.61 -7.24
CA ILE A 706 11.55 -24.19 -7.06
C ILE A 706 11.79 -23.73 -5.60
N GLY A 707 12.32 -24.62 -4.75
CA GLY A 707 12.63 -24.36 -3.35
C GLY A 707 11.39 -24.36 -2.45
N GLY A 708 11.56 -23.82 -1.23
CA GLY A 708 10.57 -23.95 -0.15
C GLY A 708 10.08 -22.65 0.48
N GLY A 709 10.24 -21.52 -0.21
CA GLY A 709 10.05 -20.15 0.31
C GLY A 709 8.61 -19.74 0.64
N LEU A 710 7.74 -20.69 1.01
CA LEU A 710 6.32 -20.45 1.32
C LEU A 710 6.18 -19.63 2.63
N PRO A 711 5.41 -18.51 2.63
CA PRO A 711 5.17 -17.71 3.83
C PRO A 711 4.10 -18.35 4.75
N ILE A 712 4.01 -17.86 5.98
CA ILE A 712 2.93 -18.17 6.93
C ILE A 712 2.42 -16.85 7.55
N ALA A 713 1.17 -16.85 8.00
CA ALA A 713 0.61 -15.73 8.75
C ALA A 713 1.08 -15.79 10.21
N TYR A 714 1.86 -14.82 10.65
CA TYR A 714 2.40 -14.73 12.01
C TYR A 714 1.55 -13.86 12.94
N SER A 715 0.85 -12.86 12.39
CA SER A 715 -0.03 -11.96 13.14
C SER A 715 -1.51 -12.19 12.81
N ALA A 716 -2.42 -11.62 13.60
CA ALA A 716 -3.85 -11.64 13.29
C ALA A 716 -4.21 -10.77 12.07
N ASP A 717 -3.34 -9.81 11.72
CA ASP A 717 -3.53 -8.94 10.56
C ASP A 717 -3.01 -9.62 9.27
N ASP A 718 -2.16 -10.64 9.37
CA ASP A 718 -1.59 -11.34 8.22
C ASP A 718 -2.63 -12.24 7.53
N GLU A 719 -2.56 -12.33 6.20
CA GLU A 719 -3.36 -13.29 5.45
C GLU A 719 -2.66 -14.65 5.31
N PRO A 720 -3.41 -15.76 5.45
CA PRO A 720 -2.90 -17.06 5.07
C PRO A 720 -2.45 -17.10 3.60
N PHE A 721 -1.33 -17.77 3.34
CA PHE A 721 -0.80 -17.95 1.98
C PHE A 721 -1.85 -18.58 1.04
N ASP A 722 -2.04 -17.95 -0.11
CA ASP A 722 -3.03 -18.34 -1.12
C ASP A 722 -2.56 -19.56 -1.93
N LEU A 723 -2.79 -20.74 -1.35
CA LEU A 723 -2.46 -22.00 -2.00
C LEU A 723 -3.21 -22.20 -3.33
N ASP A 724 -4.43 -21.68 -3.46
CA ASP A 724 -5.25 -21.89 -4.65
C ASP A 724 -4.71 -21.08 -5.84
N ALA A 725 -4.41 -19.79 -5.64
CA ALA A 725 -3.76 -18.99 -6.68
C ALA A 725 -2.37 -19.51 -7.03
N TRP A 726 -1.61 -19.99 -6.03
CA TRP A 726 -0.31 -20.61 -6.27
C TRP A 726 -0.44 -21.90 -7.09
N ALA A 727 -1.41 -22.77 -6.76
CA ALA A 727 -1.70 -23.98 -7.51
C ALA A 727 -2.11 -23.69 -8.96
N GLN A 728 -2.93 -22.66 -9.19
CA GLN A 728 -3.30 -22.21 -10.53
C GLN A 728 -2.09 -21.73 -11.32
N GLY A 729 -1.24 -20.88 -10.72
CA GLY A 729 -0.01 -20.39 -11.36
C GLY A 729 0.94 -21.53 -11.74
N LEU A 730 1.13 -22.52 -10.85
CA LEU A 730 1.93 -23.71 -11.14
C LEU A 730 1.32 -24.60 -12.22
N ALA A 731 -0.01 -24.68 -12.31
CA ALA A 731 -0.69 -25.44 -13.37
C ALA A 731 -0.43 -24.82 -14.75
N GLU A 732 -0.45 -23.48 -14.86
CA GLU A 732 -0.08 -22.77 -16.09
C GLU A 732 1.37 -23.04 -16.48
N VAL A 733 2.30 -22.96 -15.52
CA VAL A 733 3.72 -23.28 -15.74
C VAL A 733 3.89 -24.71 -16.24
N LYS A 734 3.26 -25.68 -15.57
CA LYS A 734 3.32 -27.09 -15.92
C LYS A 734 2.78 -27.34 -17.34
N ALA A 735 1.75 -26.60 -17.76
CA ALA A 735 1.22 -26.67 -19.12
C ALA A 735 2.22 -26.16 -20.18
N VAL A 736 3.02 -25.14 -19.86
CA VAL A 736 4.10 -24.63 -20.75
C VAL A 736 5.33 -25.56 -20.74
N HIS A 737 5.60 -26.21 -19.61
CA HIS A 737 6.80 -27.02 -19.37
C HIS A 737 6.49 -28.48 -18.98
N PRO A 738 5.71 -29.24 -19.79
CA PRO A 738 5.20 -30.56 -19.38
C PRO A 738 6.29 -31.64 -19.28
N ALA A 739 7.47 -31.40 -19.87
CA ALA A 739 8.58 -32.35 -19.87
C ALA A 739 9.31 -32.43 -18.51
N PHE A 740 9.16 -31.44 -17.63
CA PHE A 740 9.87 -31.38 -16.35
C PHE A 740 8.94 -31.70 -15.18
N ARG A 741 9.45 -32.49 -14.23
CA ARG A 741 8.81 -32.66 -12.92
C ARG A 741 9.11 -31.45 -12.04
N LEU A 742 8.14 -31.01 -11.25
CA LEU A 742 8.28 -29.92 -10.30
C LEU A 742 8.48 -30.46 -8.89
N ALA A 743 9.50 -29.95 -8.21
CA ALA A 743 9.82 -30.26 -6.82
C ALA A 743 9.77 -29.00 -5.94
N ILE A 744 9.44 -29.18 -4.66
CA ILE A 744 9.48 -28.13 -3.63
C ILE A 744 10.15 -28.64 -2.36
N GLU A 745 10.72 -27.71 -1.58
CA GLU A 745 11.45 -28.00 -0.32
C GLU A 745 10.92 -27.19 0.89
N PRO A 746 9.61 -27.11 1.17
CA PRO A 746 9.10 -26.31 2.28
C PRO A 746 9.65 -26.80 3.63
N GLY A 747 10.20 -25.87 4.41
CA GLY A 747 10.53 -26.11 5.82
C GLY A 747 9.50 -25.43 6.72
N ARG A 748 9.58 -24.09 6.78
CA ARG A 748 8.79 -23.25 7.68
C ARG A 748 7.28 -23.45 7.54
N TYR A 749 6.75 -23.46 6.31
CA TYR A 749 5.32 -23.59 6.05
C TYR A 749 4.69 -24.82 6.73
N LEU A 750 5.45 -25.93 6.81
CA LEU A 750 4.96 -27.17 7.38
C LEU A 750 4.94 -27.14 8.91
N VAL A 751 5.98 -26.59 9.55
CA VAL A 751 6.21 -26.79 10.99
C VAL A 751 6.04 -25.54 11.85
N ALA A 752 5.98 -24.33 11.29
CA ALA A 752 5.95 -23.12 12.11
C ALA A 752 4.71 -23.06 13.01
N GLU A 753 3.52 -23.07 12.40
CA GLU A 753 2.24 -22.97 13.12
C GLU A 753 1.91 -24.20 13.97
N CYS A 754 2.56 -25.34 13.73
CA CYS A 754 2.35 -26.54 14.54
C CYS A 754 3.09 -26.48 15.88
N GLY A 755 3.99 -25.52 16.10
CA GLY A 755 4.80 -25.45 17.32
C GLY A 755 4.59 -24.17 18.12
N VAL A 756 4.56 -24.32 19.45
CA VAL A 756 4.55 -23.19 20.40
C VAL A 756 5.68 -23.34 21.41
N LEU A 757 6.14 -22.23 21.96
CA LEU A 757 7.06 -22.20 23.11
C LEU A 757 6.31 -21.73 24.36
N LEU A 758 6.14 -22.62 25.31
CA LEU A 758 5.57 -22.35 26.63
C LEU A 758 6.65 -21.80 27.56
N THR A 759 6.33 -20.71 28.23
CA THR A 759 7.21 -19.99 29.16
C THR A 759 6.41 -19.53 30.38
N ARG A 760 7.10 -19.02 31.39
CA ARG A 760 6.47 -18.44 32.59
C ARG A 760 6.90 -16.99 32.76
N ALA A 761 5.95 -16.12 33.08
CA ALA A 761 6.25 -14.75 33.48
C ALA A 761 6.99 -14.77 34.81
N THR A 762 8.25 -14.36 34.81
CA THR A 762 9.08 -14.27 36.03
C THR A 762 8.82 -12.96 36.77
N GLN A 763 8.63 -11.86 36.02
CA GLN A 763 8.45 -10.52 36.57
C GLN A 763 7.56 -9.68 35.65
N VAL A 764 6.74 -8.81 36.23
CA VAL A 764 6.02 -7.75 35.52
C VAL A 764 6.40 -6.42 36.16
N ILE A 765 7.00 -5.53 35.38
CA ILE A 765 7.51 -4.24 35.88
C ILE A 765 7.01 -3.08 35.03
N GLU A 766 6.90 -1.90 35.63
CA GLU A 766 6.69 -0.65 34.92
C GLU A 766 7.88 0.28 35.18
N LYS A 767 8.49 0.82 34.13
CA LYS A 767 9.56 1.81 34.22
C LYS A 767 9.33 2.91 33.20
N ASP A 768 9.17 4.14 33.68
CA ASP A 768 8.99 5.35 32.86
C ASP A 768 7.84 5.20 31.83
N GLY A 769 6.73 4.60 32.25
CA GLY A 769 5.55 4.35 31.40
C GLY A 769 5.66 3.11 30.49
N ILE A 770 6.81 2.42 30.46
CA ILE A 770 6.97 1.17 29.71
C ILE A 770 6.77 -0.01 30.64
N ARG A 771 5.73 -0.81 30.37
CA ARG A 771 5.48 -2.08 31.06
C ARG A 771 6.24 -3.21 30.39
N ARG A 772 6.82 -4.11 31.18
CA ARG A 772 7.55 -5.28 30.68
C ARG A 772 7.10 -6.55 31.37
N VAL A 773 7.02 -7.63 30.62
CA VAL A 773 6.88 -9.00 31.14
C VAL A 773 8.18 -9.73 30.85
N GLY A 774 8.92 -10.09 31.89
CA GLY A 774 10.11 -10.93 31.79
C GLY A 774 9.72 -12.41 31.79
N LEU A 775 10.25 -13.19 30.86
CA LEU A 775 10.01 -14.63 30.74
C LEU A 775 11.18 -15.44 31.30
N ASP A 776 10.95 -16.73 31.56
CA ASP A 776 12.01 -17.69 31.92
C ASP A 776 12.75 -18.30 30.72
N ALA A 777 12.24 -18.07 29.50
CA ALA A 777 12.92 -18.29 28.23
C ALA A 777 13.66 -17.01 27.79
N GLY A 778 14.81 -17.16 27.11
CA GLY A 778 15.48 -16.04 26.42
C GLY A 778 15.84 -16.38 24.98
N MET A 779 16.64 -15.53 24.35
CA MET A 779 17.13 -15.70 22.98
C MET A 779 17.89 -17.01 22.76
N ASN A 780 18.41 -17.62 23.83
CA ASN A 780 19.02 -18.95 23.77
C ASN A 780 18.00 -20.06 23.48
N ALA A 781 16.72 -19.87 23.85
CA ALA A 781 15.63 -20.80 23.60
C ALA A 781 14.92 -20.53 22.27
N LEU A 782 14.75 -19.25 21.91
CA LEU A 782 14.20 -18.81 20.62
C LEU A 782 14.95 -17.56 20.15
N VAL A 783 15.97 -17.76 19.30
CA VAL A 783 16.89 -16.70 18.87
C VAL A 783 16.30 -15.80 17.78
N ARG A 784 15.21 -16.22 17.14
CA ARG A 784 14.70 -15.58 15.92
C ARG A 784 14.34 -14.10 16.09
N PRO A 785 13.64 -13.66 17.15
CA PRO A 785 13.40 -12.25 17.38
C PRO A 785 14.71 -11.45 17.51
N ALA A 786 15.70 -12.00 18.23
CA ALA A 786 17.00 -11.34 18.41
C ALA A 786 17.85 -11.29 17.13
N LEU A 787 17.72 -12.27 16.22
CA LEU A 787 18.58 -12.43 15.04
C LEU A 787 18.01 -11.77 13.77
N TYR A 788 16.68 -11.80 13.63
CA TYR A 788 15.94 -11.41 12.43
C TYR A 788 14.79 -10.44 12.70
N ASP A 789 14.60 -9.98 13.94
CA ASP A 789 13.39 -9.24 14.35
C ASP A 789 12.09 -9.99 14.00
N ALA A 790 12.15 -11.33 13.98
CA ALA A 790 11.05 -12.18 13.57
C ALA A 790 9.85 -12.01 14.51
N TRP A 791 8.68 -11.73 13.95
CA TRP A 791 7.44 -11.67 14.70
C TRP A 791 6.96 -13.06 15.13
N HIS A 792 6.55 -13.17 16.38
CA HIS A 792 5.76 -14.27 16.91
C HIS A 792 4.64 -13.67 17.77
N ASP A 793 3.41 -14.16 17.65
CA ASP A 793 2.34 -13.75 18.57
C ASP A 793 2.65 -14.24 19.99
N VAL A 794 2.37 -13.39 20.97
CA VAL A 794 2.56 -13.70 22.39
C VAL A 794 1.22 -13.61 23.09
N ALA A 795 0.83 -14.69 23.77
CA ALA A 795 -0.41 -14.78 24.52
C ALA A 795 -0.14 -15.09 25.99
N ASN A 796 -0.96 -14.51 26.88
CA ASN A 796 -1.04 -14.97 28.27
C ASN A 796 -2.02 -16.15 28.32
N LEU A 797 -1.49 -17.37 28.26
CA LEU A 797 -2.30 -18.60 28.18
C LEU A 797 -3.14 -18.81 29.45
N SER A 798 -2.66 -18.33 30.59
CA SER A 798 -3.39 -18.39 31.86
C SER A 798 -4.63 -17.50 31.85
N ARG A 799 -4.64 -16.43 31.04
CA ARG A 799 -5.68 -15.40 30.99
C ARG A 799 -6.25 -15.18 29.60
N LEU A 800 -6.29 -16.23 28.77
CA LEU A 800 -6.66 -16.13 27.36
C LEU A 800 -8.07 -15.54 27.12
N ASP A 801 -9.00 -15.73 28.06
CA ASP A 801 -10.38 -15.21 27.96
C ASP A 801 -10.51 -13.74 28.38
N ARG A 802 -9.41 -13.07 28.75
CA ARG A 802 -9.42 -11.65 29.13
C ARG A 802 -9.04 -10.78 27.93
N GLU A 803 -9.66 -9.61 27.84
CA GLU A 803 -9.32 -8.64 26.80
C GLU A 803 -7.86 -8.18 26.92
N ALA A 804 -7.20 -8.01 25.78
CA ALA A 804 -5.83 -7.50 25.70
C ALA A 804 -5.83 -5.96 25.74
N ASP A 805 -6.03 -5.42 26.94
CA ASP A 805 -6.29 -4.00 27.23
C ASP A 805 -5.05 -3.21 27.70
N ALA A 806 -3.87 -3.82 27.74
CA ALA A 806 -2.61 -3.13 28.04
C ALA A 806 -1.45 -3.54 27.12
N VAL A 807 -0.45 -2.66 27.01
CA VAL A 807 0.72 -2.82 26.13
C VAL A 807 1.96 -3.15 26.96
N PHE A 808 2.70 -4.19 26.57
CA PHE A 808 3.91 -4.66 27.25
C PHE A 808 5.06 -4.94 26.27
N ASP A 809 6.30 -4.72 26.68
CA ASP A 809 7.45 -5.39 26.05
C ASP A 809 7.66 -6.76 26.70
N VAL A 810 7.81 -7.80 25.89
CA VAL A 810 8.04 -9.18 26.33
C VAL A 810 9.52 -9.49 26.14
N VAL A 811 10.22 -9.76 27.23
CA VAL A 811 11.69 -9.87 27.28
C VAL A 811 12.14 -11.17 27.94
N GLY A 812 13.36 -11.60 27.64
CA GLY A 812 13.98 -12.75 28.29
C GLY A 812 14.97 -12.38 29.40
N PRO A 813 15.58 -13.39 30.05
CA PRO A 813 16.48 -13.22 31.19
C PRO A 813 17.98 -13.27 30.81
N ILE A 814 18.33 -13.20 29.52
CA ILE A 814 19.71 -13.13 29.01
C ILE A 814 20.21 -11.69 29.13
N CYS A 815 21.48 -11.54 29.54
CA CYS A 815 22.13 -10.24 29.69
C CYS A 815 22.59 -9.68 28.33
N GLU A 816 21.68 -9.63 27.36
CA GLU A 816 21.89 -9.03 26.04
C GLU A 816 20.73 -8.09 25.72
N SER A 817 21.04 -6.94 25.11
CA SER A 817 20.02 -5.94 24.78
C SER A 817 19.03 -6.43 23.71
N SER A 818 19.41 -7.44 22.94
CA SER A 818 18.58 -8.10 21.93
C SER A 818 17.67 -9.20 22.50
N ASP A 819 17.72 -9.50 23.81
CA ASP A 819 16.87 -10.53 24.44
C ASP A 819 15.42 -10.04 24.65
N VAL A 820 14.76 -9.77 23.54
CA VAL A 820 13.40 -9.22 23.45
C VAL A 820 12.63 -10.08 22.46
N PHE A 821 11.56 -10.74 22.93
CA PHE A 821 10.69 -11.53 22.06
C PHE A 821 9.71 -10.66 21.28
N GLY A 822 9.34 -9.51 21.83
CA GLY A 822 8.47 -8.58 21.15
C GLY A 822 8.25 -7.30 21.93
N LYS A 823 8.19 -6.18 21.22
CA LYS A 823 7.84 -4.88 21.80
C LYS A 823 6.37 -4.57 21.58
N ARG A 824 5.79 -3.75 22.46
CA ARG A 824 4.40 -3.25 22.38
C ARG A 824 3.33 -4.35 22.15
N ARG A 825 3.48 -5.51 22.79
CA ARG A 825 2.52 -6.60 22.73
C ARG A 825 1.29 -6.29 23.57
N ARG A 826 0.11 -6.45 22.98
CA ARG A 826 -1.15 -6.30 23.71
C ARG A 826 -1.42 -7.56 24.51
N LEU A 827 -1.51 -7.41 25.83
CA LEU A 827 -1.82 -8.47 26.78
C LEU A 827 -2.85 -7.97 27.80
N PRO A 828 -3.54 -8.86 28.52
CA PRO A 828 -4.41 -8.43 29.61
C PRO A 828 -3.64 -7.60 30.63
N ALA A 829 -4.20 -6.47 31.07
CA ALA A 829 -3.63 -5.60 32.09
C ALA A 829 -3.39 -6.33 33.42
N ALA A 830 -4.15 -7.39 33.65
CA ALA A 830 -4.01 -8.28 34.80
C ALA A 830 -2.86 -9.30 34.67
N THR A 831 -2.04 -9.25 33.61
CA THR A 831 -0.85 -10.12 33.45
C THR A 831 0.08 -9.96 34.65
N ALA A 832 0.44 -11.08 35.28
CA ALA A 832 1.20 -11.11 36.52
C ALA A 832 2.35 -12.12 36.45
N ALA A 833 3.24 -12.05 37.44
CA ALA A 833 4.24 -13.08 37.65
C ALA A 833 3.56 -14.45 37.86
N ASP A 834 4.28 -15.51 37.50
CA ASP A 834 3.87 -16.92 37.49
C ASP A 834 2.81 -17.32 36.46
N ASP A 835 2.20 -16.36 35.74
CA ASP A 835 1.33 -16.67 34.61
C ASP A 835 2.11 -17.46 33.54
N VAL A 836 1.49 -18.50 32.99
CA VAL A 836 1.98 -19.24 31.81
C VAL A 836 1.76 -18.37 30.57
N MET A 837 2.85 -18.12 29.86
CA MET A 837 2.91 -17.36 28.63
C MET A 837 3.22 -18.29 27.46
N LEU A 838 2.70 -17.95 26.28
CA LEU A 838 2.87 -18.73 25.06
C LEU A 838 3.43 -17.84 23.96
N ILE A 839 4.49 -18.31 23.29
CA ILE A 839 5.00 -17.72 22.05
C ILE A 839 4.56 -18.64 20.90
N ALA A 840 3.74 -18.12 20.00
CA ALA A 840 3.13 -18.86 18.90
C ALA A 840 4.08 -19.05 17.72
N ASP A 841 3.71 -19.94 16.78
CA ASP A 841 4.37 -20.14 15.48
C ASP A 841 5.88 -20.43 15.58
N ALA A 842 6.30 -21.04 16.69
CA ALA A 842 7.69 -21.25 17.08
C ALA A 842 8.25 -22.62 16.64
N GLY A 843 7.49 -23.40 15.86
CA GLY A 843 7.89 -24.75 15.46
C GLY A 843 8.99 -24.81 14.41
N ALA A 844 9.20 -23.73 13.66
CA ALA A 844 10.28 -23.60 12.67
C ALA A 844 11.44 -22.77 13.20
N TYR A 845 12.67 -23.29 13.11
CA TYR A 845 13.91 -22.63 13.52
C TYR A 845 13.88 -22.09 14.97
N GLY A 846 13.02 -22.67 15.82
CA GLY A 846 13.00 -22.44 17.26
C GLY A 846 14.04 -23.32 17.92
N TYR A 847 13.63 -24.52 18.37
CA TYR A 847 14.52 -25.48 19.01
C TYR A 847 15.76 -25.84 18.17
N ALA A 848 15.62 -25.94 16.84
CA ALA A 848 16.74 -26.23 15.95
C ALA A 848 17.90 -25.20 16.02
N MET A 849 17.62 -23.98 16.49
CA MET A 849 18.63 -22.94 16.73
C MET A 849 18.84 -22.64 18.22
N ALA A 850 18.25 -23.43 19.12
CA ALA A 850 18.43 -23.26 20.55
C ALA A 850 19.87 -23.61 20.96
N SER A 851 20.36 -22.94 21.99
CA SER A 851 21.74 -23.10 22.46
C SER A 851 21.82 -23.06 23.98
N THR A 852 22.93 -23.57 24.50
CA THR A 852 23.30 -23.46 25.92
C THR A 852 24.05 -22.16 26.22
N TYR A 853 23.80 -21.10 25.46
CA TYR A 853 24.40 -19.78 25.70
C TYR A 853 24.06 -19.31 27.13
N ASN A 854 25.03 -18.67 27.80
CA ASN A 854 25.01 -18.41 29.24
C ASN A 854 24.80 -19.65 30.13
N GLN A 855 25.20 -20.83 29.64
CA GLN A 855 25.07 -22.13 30.35
C GLN A 855 23.62 -22.45 30.77
N ARG A 856 22.64 -21.91 30.04
CA ARG A 856 21.24 -22.26 30.25
C ARG A 856 20.91 -23.60 29.61
N GLU A 857 20.01 -24.34 30.23
CA GLU A 857 19.53 -25.61 29.67
C GLU A 857 18.73 -25.39 28.37
N LEU A 858 18.74 -26.39 27.50
CA LEU A 858 17.87 -26.41 26.33
C LEU A 858 16.41 -26.62 26.79
N PRO A 859 15.42 -26.00 26.10
CA PRO A 859 14.01 -26.27 26.38
C PRO A 859 13.67 -27.76 26.23
N ARG A 860 12.62 -28.22 26.92
CA ARG A 860 12.06 -29.56 26.66
C ARG A 860 11.24 -29.55 25.38
N GLU A 861 11.06 -30.70 24.74
CA GLU A 861 10.23 -30.87 23.55
C GLU A 861 9.15 -31.93 23.81
N ASP A 862 7.90 -31.63 23.44
CA ASP A 862 6.75 -32.54 23.54
C ASP A 862 5.91 -32.52 22.28
N VAL A 863 5.12 -33.57 22.11
CA VAL A 863 4.29 -33.77 20.93
C VAL A 863 2.86 -34.12 21.33
N ILE A 864 1.90 -33.49 20.68
CA ILE A 864 0.47 -33.79 20.77
C ILE A 864 0.06 -34.44 19.44
N ASP A 865 -0.39 -35.70 19.50
CA ASP A 865 -0.80 -36.48 18.31
C ASP A 865 -2.31 -36.74 18.23
N ALA A 866 -2.99 -36.77 19.38
CA ALA A 866 -4.44 -36.89 19.49
C ALA A 866 -4.99 -35.79 20.42
N PRO A 867 -6.20 -35.26 20.16
CA PRO A 867 -6.80 -34.24 21.01
C PRO A 867 -6.98 -34.77 22.44
N ALA A 868 -6.83 -33.89 23.43
CA ALA A 868 -7.08 -34.25 24.82
C ALA A 868 -8.53 -34.78 24.95
N GLY A 869 -8.66 -36.04 25.39
CA GLY A 869 -9.96 -36.68 25.63
C GLY A 869 -10.75 -36.06 26.78
#